data_AF-A0A941EYW5-F1
#
_entry.id   AF-A0A941EYW5-F1
#
_cell.length_a   1.000
_cell.length_b   1.000
_cell.length_c   1.000
_cell.angle_alpha   90.00
_cell.angle_beta   90.00
_cell.angle_gamma   90.00
#
_symmetry.space_group_name_H-M   'P 1'
#
loop_
_entity.id
_entity.type
_entity.pdbx_description
1 polymer ?
#
loop_
_entity_poly.entity_id
_entity_poly.type
_entity_poly.pdbx_seq_one_letter_code
_entity_poly.pdbx_strand_id
1 'polypeptide(L)'
;MVKKRGAAAAGGGSREHPYPAEATVKRLYAKALWCAKPGCGEPLYKAGTAGEKEVLNSRVAHIHARCFGGARWLEGMTSAANRGYDNLVILCLLHADAVDKCEADYPPQMLREWRAQHEAEVRELGGVKRPPMTDAQVAEVMARSFVPLLADALREVLPFSACSRTRSQALERARAESRGRSLARLAPVERSLRERVLAWAVETEVFRVAVPEGCVRVLVAPMGSGKSELAESWWSEGLSEAEADDAIEVPVWLDARAVAARGLAPALVEAIGGDPVRPCRVVLDDLDSVGAQEARFLLEQARRLVTASPHVRVLATARPGAVSIDGEGEAVAVPAWSVERGLALLDLIVGESSPQQWWAPETRPLLERPLTAAALAARLTAGGDAQVTRTRLLSDLAPLIVERGRNDAADERTWEHFARLAISILQERGAVRAASFANRPVVWGLCATGLVVENDGALAFALPLFEQYFGAEAIRAGAMPLAQAAAVEAFDRWRYAIAFAVADGTRVQAERDMAVIARANAAAASWVFDEVAPQDQHACIGDGLTDAVVRAEIETGCPELRGERDLSIAVGRWLRGPIEAMLEGFGPLRTDLAAHREGVLCRWGVRVQAGWVLLAKSRSEVVPPLVRIDDPDREVVRAAGWPRQERFALPTGELARWRWARTQVREQLVDLLQRRRLPTSRASVLTRERMWELASFVTAGRFGRDGEQIRVEVLRRELAPYMERVNSSVMFTQQWTGLRADSTDFRWLDEQLRSFEGDVLERPWPAPDLPEIFRRSYALRYTPQATARFVAGVLEAALEGYRDLVEANFGPCASSLATYRLLPARVDVLVERFEGERESAGGLQYLITPHDAASAGWRLVEVELCLSQEEAAGSGFAAMFQRGVGRIPPGSISDTSDLPMHWSRPASGYAYRWLVDDLVKVGLLEPLSVRFFN
;
A
#
# COMPACT_ATOMS: atom_id res chain seq x y z
N MET A 1 -64.74 -0.38 62.34
CA MET A 1 -63.83 0.73 62.74
C MET A 1 -62.79 0.86 61.63
N VAL A 2 -62.54 1.95 60.90
CA VAL A 2 -62.89 3.38 60.94
C VAL A 2 -62.92 3.91 59.50
N LYS A 3 -63.78 4.91 59.24
CA LYS A 3 -63.93 5.71 58.02
C LYS A 3 -62.64 6.46 57.60
N LYS A 4 -62.49 6.74 56.29
CA LYS A 4 -62.54 8.10 55.68
C LYS A 4 -62.30 8.00 54.16
N ARG A 5 -63.35 8.21 53.36
CA ARG A 5 -63.66 9.44 52.58
C ARG A 5 -62.70 9.68 51.40
N GLY A 6 -63.20 9.37 50.20
CA GLY A 6 -62.73 9.94 48.95
C GLY A 6 -63.44 11.25 48.60
N ALA A 7 -62.83 11.98 47.66
CA ALA A 7 -63.46 12.95 46.77
C ALA A 7 -62.69 12.92 45.43
N ALA A 8 -63.42 13.18 44.35
CA ALA A 8 -63.13 12.78 42.98
C ALA A 8 -62.36 13.82 42.15
N ALA A 9 -62.00 13.34 40.95
CA ALA A 9 -61.18 13.88 39.87
C ALA A 9 -61.51 15.28 39.32
N ALA A 10 -60.45 15.97 38.87
CA ALA A 10 -60.47 17.03 37.85
C ALA A 10 -59.33 16.75 36.84
N GLY A 11 -59.64 16.80 35.54
CA GLY A 11 -58.75 16.42 34.44
C GLY A 11 -57.68 17.46 34.07
N GLY A 12 -56.50 16.99 33.67
CA GLY A 12 -55.46 17.79 33.04
C GLY A 12 -55.55 17.68 31.52
N GLY A 13 -56.24 18.62 30.87
CA GLY A 13 -56.16 18.78 29.42
C GLY A 13 -54.78 19.35 29.03
N SER A 14 -54.19 18.84 27.94
CA SER A 14 -52.94 19.35 27.36
C SER A 14 -53.04 20.85 27.10
N ARG A 15 -52.19 21.66 27.74
CA ARG A 15 -52.07 23.09 27.43
C ARG A 15 -51.53 23.25 26.01
N GLU A 16 -52.38 23.66 25.08
CA GLU A 16 -52.01 23.87 23.68
C GLU A 16 -52.62 25.18 23.18
N HIS A 17 -51.82 26.00 22.50
CA HIS A 17 -52.33 27.22 21.87
C HIS A 17 -53.12 26.88 20.59
N PRO A 18 -54.07 27.72 20.14
CA PRO A 18 -54.74 27.54 18.85
C PRO A 18 -53.80 27.71 17.65
N TYR A 19 -54.17 27.17 16.49
CA TYR A 19 -53.45 27.38 15.23
C TYR A 19 -53.36 28.87 14.84
N PRO A 20 -52.34 29.26 14.04
CA PRO A 20 -52.28 30.57 13.42
C PRO A 20 -53.52 30.87 12.58
N ALA A 21 -53.97 32.13 12.61
CA ALA A 21 -55.07 32.57 11.76
C ALA A 21 -54.63 32.59 10.28
N GLU A 22 -55.55 32.32 9.35
CA GLU A 22 -55.27 32.33 7.91
C GLU A 22 -54.60 33.62 7.43
N ALA A 23 -55.03 34.78 7.96
CA ALA A 23 -54.43 36.08 7.65
C ALA A 23 -52.92 36.15 8.03
N THR A 24 -52.52 35.44 9.09
CA THR A 24 -51.11 35.38 9.51
C THR A 24 -50.30 34.49 8.58
N VAL A 25 -50.86 33.35 8.14
CA VAL A 25 -50.22 32.45 7.17
C VAL A 25 -50.10 33.10 5.79
N LYS A 26 -51.17 33.76 5.31
CA LYS A 26 -51.16 34.58 4.08
C LYS A 26 -50.05 35.64 4.16
N ARG A 27 -49.90 36.31 5.31
CA ARG A 27 -48.84 37.32 5.53
C ARG A 27 -47.42 36.72 5.53
N LEU A 28 -47.22 35.54 6.10
CA LEU A 28 -45.92 34.84 6.08
C LEU A 28 -45.51 34.48 4.66
N TYR A 29 -46.39 33.81 3.91
CA TYR A 29 -46.08 33.38 2.54
C TYR A 29 -45.97 34.53 1.55
N ALA A 30 -46.62 35.67 1.80
CA ALA A 30 -46.42 36.89 1.03
C ALA A 30 -45.03 37.52 1.22
N LYS A 31 -44.32 37.18 2.31
CA LYS A 31 -43.03 37.74 2.68
C LYS A 31 -41.85 36.77 2.54
N ALA A 32 -42.11 35.55 2.04
CA ALA A 32 -41.09 34.54 1.82
C ALA A 32 -41.05 34.06 0.37
N LEU A 33 -39.84 33.84 -0.14
CA LEU A 33 -39.61 33.32 -1.49
C LEU A 33 -39.02 31.91 -1.50
N TRP A 34 -38.24 31.58 -0.48
CA TRP A 34 -37.59 30.29 -0.25
C TRP A 34 -37.49 30.02 1.26
N CYS A 35 -36.90 28.89 1.64
CA CYS A 35 -36.63 28.53 3.03
C CYS A 35 -35.83 29.62 3.78
N ALA A 36 -36.28 30.02 4.97
CA ALA A 36 -35.60 31.06 5.76
C ALA A 36 -34.24 30.65 6.36
N LYS A 37 -33.83 29.37 6.27
CA LYS A 37 -32.51 28.95 6.73
C LYS A 37 -31.42 29.55 5.82
N PRO A 38 -30.41 30.25 6.38
CA PRO A 38 -29.29 30.79 5.61
C PRO A 38 -28.62 29.73 4.73
N GLY A 39 -28.40 30.08 3.45
CA GLY A 39 -27.76 29.22 2.46
C GLY A 39 -28.61 28.07 1.89
N CYS A 40 -29.88 27.91 2.29
CA CYS A 40 -30.71 26.81 1.80
C CYS A 40 -31.22 27.02 0.37
N GLY A 41 -31.75 28.21 0.05
CA GLY A 41 -32.26 28.57 -1.30
C GLY A 41 -33.46 27.76 -1.83
N GLU A 42 -33.96 26.77 -1.10
CA GLU A 42 -35.04 25.88 -1.53
C GLU A 42 -36.39 26.61 -1.73
N PRO A 43 -37.04 26.49 -2.90
CA PRO A 43 -38.28 27.20 -3.18
C PRO A 43 -39.45 26.65 -2.34
N LEU A 44 -40.42 27.52 -2.03
CA LEU A 44 -41.59 27.15 -1.22
C LEU A 44 -42.50 26.11 -1.89
N TYR A 45 -42.43 26.02 -3.22
CA TYR A 45 -43.11 25.05 -4.09
C TYR A 45 -42.08 24.47 -5.07
N LYS A 46 -42.20 23.18 -5.41
CA LYS A 46 -41.35 22.48 -6.39
C LYS A 46 -42.16 22.03 -7.59
N ALA A 47 -41.54 21.95 -8.76
CA ALA A 47 -42.15 21.32 -9.93
C ALA A 47 -42.27 19.81 -9.70
N GLY A 48 -43.44 19.22 -10.00
CA GLY A 48 -43.63 17.78 -9.99
C GLY A 48 -42.82 17.11 -11.11
N THR A 49 -42.37 15.88 -10.89
CA THR A 49 -41.77 15.05 -11.95
C THR A 49 -42.79 14.81 -13.07
N ALA A 50 -42.36 14.91 -14.33
CA ALA A 50 -43.18 14.65 -15.53
C ALA A 50 -44.29 15.67 -15.87
N GLY A 51 -44.08 16.96 -15.63
CA GLY A 51 -44.97 18.03 -16.13
C GLY A 51 -46.24 18.25 -15.29
N GLU A 52 -46.26 17.76 -14.06
CA GLU A 52 -47.36 17.94 -13.11
C GLU A 52 -47.32 19.31 -12.37
N LYS A 53 -48.46 19.61 -11.72
CA LYS A 53 -48.71 20.83 -10.91
C LYS A 53 -47.64 21.02 -9.83
N GLU A 54 -47.34 22.28 -9.50
CA GLU A 54 -46.43 22.65 -8.40
C GLU A 54 -46.87 22.00 -7.07
N VAL A 55 -45.92 21.40 -6.35
CA VAL A 55 -46.13 20.72 -5.06
C VAL A 55 -45.57 21.58 -3.93
N LEU A 56 -46.30 21.73 -2.82
CA LEU A 56 -45.84 22.49 -1.64
C LEU A 56 -44.62 21.81 -0.98
N ASN A 57 -43.51 22.54 -0.88
CA ASN A 57 -42.21 22.12 -0.30
C ASN A 57 -41.88 22.88 1.01
N SER A 58 -42.85 23.56 1.61
CA SER A 58 -42.64 24.43 2.77
C SER A 58 -43.69 24.25 3.85
N ARG A 59 -43.31 24.63 5.08
CA ARG A 59 -44.14 24.56 6.29
C ARG A 59 -43.93 25.79 7.17
N VAL A 60 -44.98 26.19 7.87
CA VAL A 60 -44.91 27.18 8.95
C VAL A 60 -44.41 26.51 10.23
N ALA A 61 -43.20 26.87 10.66
CA ALA A 61 -42.60 26.39 11.91
C ALA A 61 -42.76 27.43 13.02
N HIS A 62 -42.93 26.95 14.26
CA HIS A 62 -42.99 27.82 15.44
C HIS A 62 -41.58 28.00 16.02
N ILE A 63 -41.23 29.24 16.38
CA ILE A 63 -40.00 29.55 17.12
C ILE A 63 -40.14 29.02 18.56
N HIS A 64 -41.26 29.32 19.21
CA HIS A 64 -41.69 28.68 20.46
C HIS A 64 -42.92 27.81 20.21
N ALA A 65 -42.85 26.53 20.55
CA ALA A 65 -43.90 25.55 20.25
C ALA A 65 -45.29 25.95 20.74
N ARG A 66 -46.30 25.40 20.06
CA ARG A 66 -47.73 25.54 20.38
C ARG A 66 -48.18 24.65 21.55
N CYS A 67 -47.59 23.46 21.63
CA CYS A 67 -47.94 22.43 22.61
C CYS A 67 -47.02 22.53 23.82
N PHE A 68 -47.59 22.43 25.02
CA PHE A 68 -46.82 22.26 26.25
C PHE A 68 -45.86 21.07 26.14
N GLY A 69 -44.57 21.32 26.41
CA GLY A 69 -43.49 20.32 26.25
C GLY A 69 -42.98 20.14 24.82
N GLY A 70 -43.48 20.89 23.84
CA GLY A 70 -42.92 20.93 22.49
C GLY A 70 -41.64 21.77 22.39
N ALA A 71 -40.97 21.71 21.24
CA ALA A 71 -39.68 22.35 21.00
C ALA A 71 -39.65 23.82 21.43
N ARG A 72 -38.73 24.16 22.34
CA ARG A 72 -38.55 25.53 22.88
C ARG A 72 -39.82 26.14 23.49
N TRP A 73 -40.68 25.33 24.12
CA TRP A 73 -41.88 25.83 24.82
C TRP A 73 -41.53 26.97 25.79
N LEU A 74 -42.27 28.08 25.71
CA LEU A 74 -42.09 29.26 26.55
C LEU A 74 -43.25 29.40 27.53
N GLU A 75 -43.00 29.07 28.81
CA GLU A 75 -43.97 29.21 29.90
C GLU A 75 -44.47 30.67 29.99
N GLY A 76 -45.79 30.86 30.06
CA GLY A 76 -46.41 32.18 30.16
C GLY A 76 -46.57 32.94 28.83
N MET A 77 -46.21 32.36 27.69
CA MET A 77 -46.50 32.95 26.38
C MET A 77 -48.02 33.07 26.15
N THR A 78 -48.50 34.26 25.76
CA THR A 78 -49.92 34.44 25.46
C THR A 78 -50.29 33.77 24.14
N SER A 79 -51.54 33.29 24.03
CA SER A 79 -52.05 32.70 22.78
C SER A 79 -51.90 33.64 21.57
N ALA A 80 -52.10 34.95 21.77
CA ALA A 80 -51.92 35.95 20.72
C ALA A 80 -50.47 36.08 20.27
N ALA A 81 -49.50 36.00 21.20
CA ALA A 81 -48.08 36.02 20.88
C ALA A 81 -47.63 34.73 20.19
N ASN A 82 -48.09 33.56 20.66
CA ASN A 82 -47.68 32.26 20.12
C ASN A 82 -48.09 32.08 18.65
N ARG A 83 -49.32 32.48 18.32
CA ARG A 83 -49.85 32.41 16.95
C ARG A 83 -49.51 33.64 16.10
N GLY A 84 -48.79 34.59 16.69
CA GLY A 84 -48.45 35.87 16.07
C GLY A 84 -47.35 35.71 15.02
N TYR A 85 -47.34 36.66 14.08
CA TYR A 85 -46.37 36.70 12.98
C TYR A 85 -44.91 36.57 13.45
N ASP A 86 -44.58 37.08 14.64
CA ASP A 86 -43.22 37.12 15.20
C ASP A 86 -42.73 35.83 15.85
N ASN A 87 -43.62 34.86 16.05
CA ASN A 87 -43.27 33.54 16.56
C ASN A 87 -43.22 32.48 15.45
N LEU A 88 -43.35 32.86 14.18
CA LEU A 88 -43.48 31.94 13.06
C LEU A 88 -42.40 32.20 12.01
N VAL A 89 -41.87 31.12 11.44
CA VAL A 89 -40.86 31.16 10.36
C VAL A 89 -41.23 30.15 9.27
N ILE A 90 -41.00 30.51 8.00
CA ILE A 90 -41.23 29.60 6.87
C ILE A 90 -39.93 28.84 6.58
N LEU A 91 -40.01 27.52 6.61
CA LEU A 91 -38.89 26.64 6.28
C LEU A 91 -39.33 25.62 5.23
N CYS A 92 -38.38 25.05 4.48
CA CYS A 92 -38.67 23.87 3.67
C CYS A 92 -39.00 22.68 4.59
N LEU A 93 -39.66 21.66 4.05
CA LEU A 93 -40.11 20.50 4.86
C LEU A 93 -38.96 19.87 5.67
N LEU A 94 -37.77 19.76 5.08
CA LEU A 94 -36.57 19.22 5.73
C LEU A 94 -36.16 20.04 6.97
N HIS A 95 -36.00 21.36 6.80
CA HIS A 95 -35.55 22.22 7.89
C HIS A 95 -36.64 22.47 8.94
N ALA A 96 -37.92 22.45 8.54
CA ALA A 96 -39.03 22.51 9.50
C ALA A 96 -39.00 21.29 10.45
N ASP A 97 -38.76 20.08 9.92
CA ASP A 97 -38.66 18.85 10.73
C ASP A 97 -37.42 18.85 11.63
N ALA A 98 -36.26 19.26 11.10
CA ALA A 98 -35.01 19.34 11.87
C ALA A 98 -35.12 20.29 13.07
N VAL A 99 -35.75 21.46 12.88
CA VAL A 99 -35.89 22.48 13.93
C VAL A 99 -36.89 22.06 15.01
N ASP A 100 -37.86 21.20 14.69
CA ASP A 100 -38.80 20.62 15.66
C ASP A 100 -38.19 19.44 16.44
N LYS A 101 -37.32 18.62 15.83
CA LYS A 101 -36.75 17.40 16.46
C LYS A 101 -35.45 17.61 17.22
N CYS A 102 -34.60 18.52 16.77
CA CYS A 102 -33.27 18.76 17.36
C CYS A 102 -33.24 20.12 18.08
N GLU A 103 -34.11 20.32 19.07
CA GLU A 103 -34.31 21.65 19.68
C GLU A 103 -33.04 22.26 20.29
N ALA A 104 -32.13 21.42 20.81
CA ALA A 104 -30.87 21.84 21.41
C ALA A 104 -29.94 22.55 20.42
N ASP A 105 -29.99 22.17 19.15
CA ASP A 105 -29.14 22.71 18.08
C ASP A 105 -29.73 24.00 17.46
N TYR A 106 -31.00 24.30 17.73
CA TYR A 106 -31.75 25.39 17.10
C TYR A 106 -32.43 26.28 18.15
N PRO A 107 -31.69 27.12 18.91
CA PRO A 107 -32.28 27.97 19.93
C PRO A 107 -33.20 29.07 19.33
N PRO A 108 -34.18 29.60 20.10
CA PRO A 108 -35.14 30.59 19.59
C PRO A 108 -34.51 31.83 18.96
N GLN A 109 -33.36 32.27 19.49
CA GLN A 109 -32.65 33.44 18.99
C GLN A 109 -32.14 33.21 17.56
N MET A 110 -31.57 32.04 17.27
CA MET A 110 -31.09 31.69 15.93
C MET A 110 -32.23 31.70 14.90
N LEU A 111 -33.41 31.18 15.26
CA LEU A 111 -34.57 31.18 14.34
C LEU A 111 -35.11 32.59 14.09
N ARG A 112 -35.02 33.48 15.08
CA ARG A 112 -35.33 34.91 14.89
C ARG A 112 -34.34 35.59 13.96
N GLU A 113 -33.05 35.25 14.07
CA GLU A 113 -31.99 35.75 13.19
C GLU A 113 -32.18 35.28 11.75
N TRP A 114 -32.46 33.98 11.54
CA TRP A 114 -32.77 33.41 10.22
C TRP A 114 -33.95 34.13 9.57
N ARG A 115 -35.03 34.35 10.32
CA ARG A 115 -36.19 35.11 9.86
C ARG A 115 -35.84 36.55 9.50
N ALA A 116 -35.11 37.25 10.37
CA ALA A 116 -34.73 38.65 10.13
C ALA A 116 -33.84 38.80 8.90
N GLN A 117 -32.86 37.91 8.73
CA GLN A 117 -32.00 37.86 7.55
C GLN A 117 -32.81 37.58 6.29
N HIS A 118 -33.67 36.57 6.30
CA HIS A 118 -34.52 36.24 5.16
C HIS A 118 -35.43 37.41 4.74
N GLU A 119 -36.07 38.09 5.71
CA GLU A 119 -36.91 39.26 5.42
C GLU A 119 -36.12 40.46 4.85
N ALA A 120 -34.84 40.60 5.23
CA ALA A 120 -33.96 41.61 4.66
C ALA A 120 -33.59 41.26 3.20
N GLU A 121 -33.17 40.02 2.95
CA GLU A 121 -32.84 39.51 1.61
C GLU A 121 -34.02 39.63 0.63
N VAL A 122 -35.23 39.24 1.05
CA VAL A 122 -36.44 39.35 0.22
C VAL A 122 -36.81 40.82 -0.04
N ARG A 123 -36.53 41.73 0.89
CA ARG A 123 -36.79 43.17 0.74
C ARG A 123 -35.84 43.83 -0.25
N GLU A 124 -34.56 43.47 -0.22
CA GLU A 124 -33.55 43.98 -1.16
C GLU A 124 -33.83 43.57 -2.59
N LEU A 125 -34.43 42.39 -2.81
CA LEU A 125 -34.79 41.88 -4.14
C LEU A 125 -36.05 42.53 -4.75
N GLY A 126 -36.54 43.63 -4.18
CA GLY A 126 -37.47 44.54 -4.86
C GLY A 126 -38.97 44.24 -4.71
N GLY A 127 -39.38 43.46 -3.70
CA GLY A 127 -40.80 43.25 -3.37
C GLY A 127 -41.55 42.47 -4.45
N VAL A 128 -41.66 41.16 -4.27
CA VAL A 128 -42.35 40.29 -5.23
C VAL A 128 -43.86 40.53 -5.16
N LYS A 129 -44.45 41.06 -6.24
CA LYS A 129 -45.91 40.98 -6.48
C LYS A 129 -46.29 39.54 -6.83
N ARG A 130 -46.28 38.65 -5.84
CA ARG A 130 -46.87 37.33 -5.99
C ARG A 130 -48.40 37.49 -6.07
N PRO A 131 -49.11 36.74 -6.93
CA PRO A 131 -50.56 36.67 -6.84
C PRO A 131 -50.96 36.30 -5.40
N PRO A 132 -52.02 36.92 -4.83
CA PRO A 132 -52.49 36.53 -3.52
C PRO A 132 -52.78 35.03 -3.51
N MET A 133 -52.34 34.33 -2.46
CA MET A 133 -52.60 32.89 -2.32
C MET A 133 -54.10 32.65 -2.43
N THR A 134 -54.49 31.68 -3.26
CA THR A 134 -55.89 31.22 -3.34
C THR A 134 -56.29 30.57 -2.02
N ASP A 135 -57.58 30.59 -1.68
CA ASP A 135 -58.06 29.94 -0.45
C ASP A 135 -57.77 28.43 -0.45
N ALA A 136 -57.68 27.80 -1.63
CA ALA A 136 -57.22 26.42 -1.78
C ALA A 136 -55.75 26.21 -1.37
N GLN A 137 -54.84 27.09 -1.80
CA GLN A 137 -53.42 27.05 -1.38
C GLN A 137 -53.26 27.32 0.11
N VAL A 138 -54.10 28.20 0.68
CA VAL A 138 -54.08 28.48 2.12
C VAL A 138 -54.59 27.28 2.91
N ALA A 139 -55.66 26.63 2.46
CA ALA A 139 -56.15 25.39 3.05
C ALA A 139 -55.09 24.27 2.97
N GLU A 140 -54.39 24.13 1.83
CA GLU A 140 -53.31 23.16 1.65
C GLU A 140 -52.13 23.39 2.60
N VAL A 141 -51.64 24.63 2.68
CA VAL A 141 -50.54 25.01 3.59
C VAL A 141 -50.93 24.78 5.04
N MET A 142 -52.16 25.15 5.41
CA MET A 142 -52.68 24.93 6.76
C MET A 142 -52.76 23.43 7.07
N ALA A 143 -53.26 22.61 6.14
CA ALA A 143 -53.34 21.17 6.34
C ALA A 143 -51.94 20.53 6.50
N ARG A 144 -50.99 20.85 5.61
CA ARG A 144 -49.64 20.26 5.64
C ARG A 144 -48.75 20.78 6.77
N SER A 145 -48.95 22.02 7.21
CA SER A 145 -48.15 22.60 8.29
C SER A 145 -48.55 22.10 9.67
N PHE A 146 -49.77 21.57 9.82
CA PHE A 146 -50.41 21.49 11.13
C PHE A 146 -51.19 20.19 11.41
N VAL A 147 -51.33 19.29 10.43
CA VAL A 147 -51.90 17.94 10.61
C VAL A 147 -50.77 16.90 10.56
N PRO A 148 -50.79 15.84 11.40
CA PRO A 148 -49.76 14.79 11.39
C PRO A 148 -49.94 13.86 10.18
N LEU A 149 -49.51 14.31 9.01
CA LEU A 149 -49.41 13.49 7.78
C LEU A 149 -47.97 13.52 7.23
N LEU A 150 -47.00 13.48 8.15
CA LEU A 150 -45.60 13.74 7.83
C LEU A 150 -44.82 12.47 7.43
N ALA A 151 -45.24 11.27 7.85
CA ALA A 151 -44.45 10.05 7.62
C ALA A 151 -44.50 9.54 6.17
N ASP A 152 -45.64 9.70 5.48
CA ASP A 152 -45.83 9.12 4.15
C ASP A 152 -45.43 10.09 3.03
N ALA A 153 -45.71 11.39 3.18
CA ALA A 153 -45.32 12.40 2.20
C ALA A 153 -43.80 12.69 2.17
N LEU A 154 -43.09 12.42 3.28
CA LEU A 154 -41.62 12.57 3.35
C LEU A 154 -40.86 11.44 2.63
N ARG A 155 -41.46 10.26 2.41
CA ARG A 155 -40.79 9.13 1.74
C ARG A 155 -40.67 9.29 0.23
N GLU A 156 -41.54 10.08 -0.41
CA GLU A 156 -41.54 10.24 -1.87
C GLU A 156 -40.60 11.36 -2.37
N VAL A 157 -40.14 12.28 -1.50
CA VAL A 157 -39.55 13.56 -1.94
C VAL A 157 -38.13 13.85 -1.40
N LEU A 158 -37.61 13.09 -0.42
CA LEU A 158 -36.25 13.28 0.10
C LEU A 158 -35.22 12.33 -0.54
N PRO A 159 -34.00 12.80 -0.86
CA PRO A 159 -32.88 11.88 -1.08
C PRO A 159 -32.57 11.13 0.22
N PHE A 160 -32.57 9.80 0.12
CA PHE A 160 -32.42 8.82 1.21
C PHE A 160 -31.22 9.12 2.14
N SER A 161 -31.45 9.26 3.46
CA SER A 161 -30.40 9.20 4.49
C SER A 161 -30.55 7.94 5.36
N ALA A 162 -29.46 7.42 5.93
CA ALA A 162 -29.52 6.21 6.76
C ALA A 162 -30.39 6.37 8.01
N CYS A 163 -30.46 7.57 8.58
CA CYS A 163 -31.25 7.89 9.76
C CYS A 163 -32.78 7.75 9.57
N SER A 164 -33.27 7.60 8.32
CA SER A 164 -34.69 7.37 8.04
C SER A 164 -35.08 5.89 7.91
N ARG A 165 -34.11 4.96 7.97
CA ARG A 165 -34.36 3.52 7.85
C ARG A 165 -34.80 2.95 9.18
N THR A 166 -35.83 2.10 9.14
CA THR A 166 -36.11 1.19 10.25
C THR A 166 -35.01 0.12 10.33
N ARG A 167 -34.80 -0.47 11.51
CA ARG A 167 -33.82 -1.56 11.69
C ARG A 167 -34.05 -2.73 10.72
N SER A 168 -35.32 -3.10 10.49
CA SER A 168 -35.68 -4.14 9.50
C SER A 168 -35.23 -3.78 8.08
N GLN A 169 -35.42 -2.52 7.65
CA GLN A 169 -34.91 -2.05 6.35
C GLN A 169 -33.38 -2.00 6.28
N ALA A 170 -32.72 -1.68 7.39
CA ALA A 170 -31.26 -1.71 7.48
C ALA A 170 -30.72 -3.14 7.34
N LEU A 171 -31.34 -4.12 8.01
CA LEU A 171 -31.01 -5.55 7.90
C LEU A 171 -31.24 -6.08 6.47
N GLU A 172 -32.39 -5.78 5.86
CA GLU A 172 -32.69 -6.20 4.48
C GLU A 172 -31.67 -5.63 3.48
N ARG A 173 -31.31 -4.36 3.64
CA ARG A 173 -30.28 -3.72 2.81
C ARG A 173 -28.92 -4.38 3.02
N ALA A 174 -28.53 -4.62 4.27
CA ALA A 174 -27.26 -5.26 4.61
C ALA A 174 -27.16 -6.66 3.99
N ARG A 175 -28.24 -7.46 4.01
CA ARG A 175 -28.34 -8.75 3.30
C ARG A 175 -28.15 -8.59 1.79
N ALA A 176 -28.84 -7.62 1.19
CA ALA A 176 -28.75 -7.37 -0.24
C ALA A 176 -27.33 -6.95 -0.67
N GLU A 177 -26.67 -6.09 0.10
CA GLU A 177 -25.30 -5.64 -0.13
C GLU A 177 -24.29 -6.79 0.02
N SER A 178 -24.44 -7.62 1.06
CA SER A 178 -23.60 -8.82 1.27
C SER A 178 -23.72 -9.82 0.13
N ARG A 179 -24.95 -10.08 -0.32
CA ARG A 179 -25.20 -10.92 -1.49
C ARG A 179 -24.56 -10.32 -2.75
N GLY A 180 -24.69 -9.01 -2.94
CA GLY A 180 -24.07 -8.28 -4.05
C GLY A 180 -22.55 -8.44 -4.08
N ARG A 181 -21.87 -8.21 -2.95
CA ARG A 181 -20.42 -8.39 -2.81
C ARG A 181 -19.98 -9.82 -3.11
N SER A 182 -20.71 -10.81 -2.59
CA SER A 182 -20.38 -12.22 -2.78
C SER A 182 -20.55 -12.65 -4.24
N LEU A 183 -21.61 -12.21 -4.92
CA LEU A 183 -21.82 -12.46 -6.34
C LEU A 183 -20.80 -11.77 -7.24
N ALA A 184 -20.35 -10.57 -6.87
CA ALA A 184 -19.29 -9.86 -7.60
C ALA A 184 -17.97 -10.65 -7.60
N ARG A 185 -17.60 -11.28 -6.47
CA ARG A 185 -16.41 -12.14 -6.36
C ARG A 185 -16.51 -13.42 -7.19
N LEU A 186 -17.72 -13.90 -7.42
CA LEU A 186 -18.01 -15.04 -8.30
C LEU A 186 -18.21 -14.64 -9.77
N ALA A 187 -17.76 -13.44 -10.17
CA ALA A 187 -17.79 -13.02 -11.58
C ALA A 187 -17.20 -14.05 -12.56
N PRO A 188 -16.08 -14.76 -12.26
CA PRO A 188 -15.55 -15.82 -13.14
C PRO A 188 -16.50 -16.99 -13.37
N VAL A 189 -17.40 -17.26 -12.41
CA VAL A 189 -18.28 -18.43 -12.40
C VAL A 189 -19.54 -18.15 -13.22
N GLU A 190 -19.99 -19.14 -13.98
CA GLU A 190 -21.24 -19.07 -14.76
C GLU A 190 -22.43 -18.72 -13.85
N ARG A 191 -23.31 -17.83 -14.32
CA ARG A 191 -24.42 -17.28 -13.52
C ARG A 191 -25.33 -18.38 -12.93
N SER A 192 -25.56 -19.45 -13.68
CA SER A 192 -26.36 -20.61 -13.25
C SER A 192 -25.75 -21.37 -12.06
N LEU A 193 -24.42 -21.32 -11.92
CA LEU A 193 -23.66 -22.05 -10.89
C LEU A 193 -23.38 -21.21 -9.64
N ARG A 194 -23.51 -19.88 -9.71
CA ARG A 194 -23.17 -18.98 -8.59
C ARG A 194 -23.90 -19.32 -7.30
N GLU A 195 -25.20 -19.63 -7.37
CA GLU A 195 -25.97 -20.02 -6.18
C GLU A 195 -25.47 -21.34 -5.57
N ARG A 196 -25.07 -22.31 -6.41
CA ARG A 196 -24.49 -23.57 -5.95
C ARG A 196 -23.14 -23.35 -5.27
N VAL A 197 -22.31 -22.47 -5.83
CA VAL A 197 -21.01 -22.12 -5.23
C VAL A 197 -21.19 -21.38 -3.92
N LEU A 198 -22.15 -20.46 -3.81
CA LEU A 198 -22.46 -19.79 -2.55
C LEU A 198 -22.93 -20.77 -1.49
N ALA A 199 -23.81 -21.72 -1.84
CA ALA A 199 -24.26 -22.77 -0.91
C ALA A 199 -23.09 -23.65 -0.43
N TRP A 200 -22.24 -24.11 -1.36
CA TRP A 200 -21.04 -24.88 -1.04
C TRP A 200 -20.07 -24.11 -0.12
N ALA A 201 -19.88 -22.81 -0.35
CA ALA A 201 -18.98 -21.98 0.44
C ALA A 201 -19.44 -21.84 1.90
N VAL A 202 -20.75 -21.89 2.16
CA VAL A 202 -21.32 -21.87 3.51
C VAL A 202 -21.12 -23.20 4.25
N GLU A 203 -21.21 -24.32 3.54
CA GLU A 203 -21.08 -25.66 4.11
C GLU A 203 -19.62 -26.08 4.32
N THR A 204 -18.70 -25.48 3.58
CA THR A 204 -17.27 -25.82 3.65
C THR A 204 -16.60 -25.10 4.82
N GLU A 205 -15.79 -25.83 5.59
CA GLU A 205 -15.09 -25.25 6.73
C GLU A 205 -14.13 -24.13 6.28
N VAL A 206 -14.37 -22.92 6.81
CA VAL A 206 -13.55 -21.74 6.56
C VAL A 206 -12.77 -21.41 7.82
N PHE A 207 -11.50 -21.04 7.63
CA PHE A 207 -10.70 -20.44 8.70
C PHE A 207 -11.47 -19.29 9.34
N ARG A 208 -11.76 -19.36 10.64
CA ARG A 208 -12.52 -18.32 11.34
C ARG A 208 -11.58 -17.26 11.91
N VAL A 209 -11.84 -16.02 11.57
CA VAL A 209 -11.08 -14.88 12.06
C VAL A 209 -11.65 -14.44 13.41
N ALA A 210 -10.82 -14.44 14.45
CA ALA A 210 -11.20 -13.93 15.75
C ALA A 210 -10.83 -12.44 15.89
N VAL A 211 -11.84 -11.59 16.09
CA VAL A 211 -11.68 -10.16 16.38
C VAL A 211 -12.30 -9.86 17.74
N PRO A 212 -11.49 -9.73 18.82
CA PRO A 212 -12.02 -9.43 20.15
C PRO A 212 -12.70 -8.05 20.22
N GLU A 213 -13.50 -7.82 21.26
CA GLU A 213 -14.01 -6.48 21.58
C GLU A 213 -12.88 -5.48 21.80
N GLY A 214 -13.10 -4.24 21.36
CA GLY A 214 -12.13 -3.15 21.49
C GLY A 214 -10.89 -3.34 20.63
N CYS A 215 -10.88 -4.30 19.70
CA CYS A 215 -9.73 -4.62 18.89
C CYS A 215 -9.92 -4.26 17.41
N VAL A 216 -8.79 -3.90 16.81
CA VAL A 216 -8.59 -3.89 15.36
C VAL A 216 -7.83 -5.16 14.98
N ARG A 217 -8.21 -5.80 13.88
CA ARG A 217 -7.46 -6.84 13.19
C ARG A 217 -7.34 -6.49 11.72
N VAL A 218 -6.26 -6.89 11.06
CA VAL A 218 -6.00 -6.63 9.65
C VAL A 218 -5.63 -7.94 8.97
N LEU A 219 -6.43 -8.38 8.01
CA LEU A 219 -6.13 -9.52 7.17
C LEU A 219 -5.06 -9.14 6.14
N VAL A 220 -3.90 -9.81 6.18
CA VAL A 220 -2.77 -9.52 5.30
C VAL A 220 -2.50 -10.71 4.39
N ALA A 221 -2.67 -10.51 3.08
CA ALA A 221 -2.35 -11.51 2.07
C ALA A 221 -2.35 -10.93 0.64
N PRO A 222 -1.68 -11.58 -0.32
CA PRO A 222 -1.71 -11.18 -1.73
C PRO A 222 -3.11 -11.10 -2.33
N MET A 223 -3.21 -10.52 -3.54
CA MET A 223 -4.46 -10.47 -4.29
C MET A 223 -4.95 -11.88 -4.63
N GLY A 224 -6.26 -12.11 -4.43
CA GLY A 224 -6.91 -13.39 -4.71
C GLY A 224 -6.86 -14.43 -3.59
N SER A 225 -6.14 -14.16 -2.48
CA SER A 225 -6.01 -15.08 -1.34
C SER A 225 -7.26 -15.22 -0.44
N GLY A 226 -8.39 -14.58 -0.78
CA GLY A 226 -9.64 -14.73 0.00
C GLY A 226 -9.81 -13.79 1.20
N LYS A 227 -9.02 -12.71 1.31
CA LYS A 227 -9.17 -11.71 2.40
C LYS A 227 -10.61 -11.21 2.57
N SER A 228 -11.21 -10.74 1.47
CA SER A 228 -12.57 -10.20 1.50
C SER A 228 -13.63 -11.28 1.71
N GLU A 229 -13.35 -12.55 1.40
CA GLU A 229 -14.25 -13.68 1.68
C GLU A 229 -14.26 -14.01 3.18
N LEU A 230 -13.09 -14.00 3.82
CA LEU A 230 -12.97 -14.11 5.29
C LEU A 230 -13.63 -12.94 6.01
N ALA A 231 -13.44 -11.71 5.52
CA ALA A 231 -14.10 -10.54 6.06
C ALA A 231 -15.63 -10.61 5.89
N GLU A 232 -16.12 -11.10 4.75
CA GLU A 232 -17.56 -11.32 4.52
C GLU A 232 -18.14 -12.39 5.44
N SER A 233 -17.41 -13.49 5.67
CA SER A 233 -17.83 -14.54 6.60
C SER A 233 -17.96 -14.00 8.02
N TRP A 234 -16.94 -13.28 8.52
CA TRP A 234 -16.98 -12.65 9.84
C TRP A 234 -18.07 -11.58 9.97
N TRP A 235 -18.32 -10.82 8.90
CA TRP A 235 -19.39 -9.82 8.86
C TRP A 235 -20.78 -10.48 8.86
N SER A 236 -20.97 -11.58 8.10
CA SER A 236 -22.24 -12.30 7.97
C SER A 236 -22.66 -13.01 9.27
N GLU A 237 -21.68 -13.51 10.03
CA GLU A 237 -21.93 -13.99 11.39
C GLU A 237 -22.50 -12.87 12.28
N GLY A 238 -21.93 -11.65 12.20
CA GLY A 238 -22.43 -10.49 12.93
C GLY A 238 -23.82 -10.03 12.48
N LEU A 239 -24.14 -10.18 11.19
CA LEU A 239 -25.48 -9.89 10.69
C LEU A 239 -26.50 -10.87 11.27
N SER A 240 -26.16 -12.16 11.32
CA SER A 240 -27.00 -13.21 11.93
C SER A 240 -27.21 -12.96 13.43
N GLU A 241 -26.18 -12.49 14.14
CA GLU A 241 -26.28 -12.06 15.55
C GLU A 241 -27.22 -10.86 15.71
N ALA A 242 -27.09 -9.83 14.88
CA ALA A 242 -27.96 -8.64 14.92
C ALA A 242 -29.42 -8.94 14.55
N GLU A 243 -29.68 -9.97 13.76
CA GLU A 243 -31.04 -10.44 13.46
C GLU A 243 -31.67 -11.18 14.65
N ALA A 244 -30.87 -11.87 15.44
CA ALA A 244 -31.32 -12.60 16.62
C ALA A 244 -31.44 -11.70 17.86
N ASP A 245 -30.63 -10.63 17.95
CA ASP A 245 -30.56 -9.75 19.10
C ASP A 245 -30.54 -8.27 18.70
N ASP A 246 -31.59 -7.54 19.08
CA ASP A 246 -31.71 -6.10 18.87
C ASP A 246 -30.68 -5.28 19.68
N ALA A 247 -30.04 -5.87 20.69
CA ALA A 247 -28.96 -5.24 21.44
C ALA A 247 -27.65 -5.14 20.66
N ILE A 248 -27.53 -5.72 19.46
CA ILE A 248 -26.35 -5.68 18.59
C ILE A 248 -26.61 -4.73 17.41
N GLU A 249 -25.64 -3.90 17.03
CA GLU A 249 -25.79 -3.05 15.84
C GLU A 249 -25.75 -3.88 14.55
N VAL A 250 -26.44 -3.39 13.52
CA VAL A 250 -26.29 -3.93 12.17
C VAL A 250 -24.82 -3.70 11.73
N PRO A 251 -24.08 -4.74 11.33
CA PRO A 251 -22.67 -4.62 11.03
C PRO A 251 -22.43 -3.75 9.79
N VAL A 252 -21.32 -3.00 9.78
CA VAL A 252 -21.03 -1.97 8.77
C VAL A 252 -19.86 -2.41 7.89
N TRP A 253 -19.97 -2.20 6.57
CA TRP A 253 -18.89 -2.41 5.61
C TRP A 253 -18.47 -1.07 5.00
N LEU A 254 -17.20 -0.69 5.17
CA LEU A 254 -16.63 0.56 4.69
C LEU A 254 -15.47 0.28 3.73
N ASP A 255 -15.45 0.98 2.61
CA ASP A 255 -14.36 0.96 1.63
C ASP A 255 -13.30 2.01 1.98
N ALA A 256 -12.02 1.63 2.01
CA ALA A 256 -10.92 2.52 2.42
C ALA A 256 -10.82 3.79 1.56
N ARG A 257 -11.02 3.72 0.24
CA ARG A 257 -10.99 4.91 -0.64
C ARG A 257 -12.14 5.85 -0.33
N ALA A 258 -13.32 5.29 -0.09
CA ALA A 258 -14.51 6.08 0.23
C ALA A 258 -14.36 6.85 1.55
N VAL A 259 -13.68 6.26 2.54
CA VAL A 259 -13.49 6.88 3.86
C VAL A 259 -12.23 7.72 4.01
N ALA A 260 -11.20 7.52 3.17
CA ALA A 260 -9.92 8.23 3.28
C ALA A 260 -10.05 9.75 3.33
N ALA A 261 -10.95 10.34 2.53
CA ALA A 261 -11.15 11.78 2.47
C ALA A 261 -12.05 12.35 3.59
N ARG A 262 -12.98 11.53 4.11
CA ARG A 262 -14.04 11.96 5.05
C ARG A 262 -13.78 11.56 6.51
N GLY A 263 -12.87 10.60 6.74
CA GLY A 263 -12.61 9.99 8.05
C GLY A 263 -13.53 8.81 8.35
N LEU A 264 -13.03 7.87 9.15
CA LEU A 264 -13.69 6.63 9.53
C LEU A 264 -14.88 6.85 10.47
N ALA A 265 -14.71 7.69 11.51
CA ALA A 265 -15.75 7.92 12.50
C ALA A 265 -17.01 8.58 11.91
N PRO A 266 -16.91 9.66 11.10
CA PRO A 266 -18.07 10.25 10.44
C PRO A 266 -18.80 9.27 9.51
N ALA A 267 -18.04 8.45 8.76
CA ALA A 267 -18.61 7.44 7.87
C ALA A 267 -19.37 6.34 8.63
N LEU A 268 -18.87 5.93 9.80
CA LEU A 268 -19.54 4.98 10.66
C LEU A 268 -20.84 5.54 11.23
N VAL A 269 -20.81 6.77 11.75
CA VAL A 269 -21.99 7.46 12.29
C VAL A 269 -23.05 7.63 11.21
N GLU A 270 -22.65 8.00 10.00
CA GLU A 270 -23.55 8.09 8.85
C GLU A 270 -24.16 6.72 8.50
N ALA A 271 -23.37 5.65 8.51
CA ALA A 271 -23.85 4.31 8.17
C ALA A 271 -24.86 3.76 9.18
N ILE A 272 -24.63 3.98 10.48
CA ILE A 272 -25.51 3.55 11.58
C ILE A 272 -26.72 4.49 11.73
N GLY A 273 -26.55 5.76 11.41
CA GLY A 273 -27.52 6.82 11.65
C GLY A 273 -27.41 7.47 13.03
N GLY A 274 -26.25 7.33 13.70
CA GLY A 274 -25.97 7.84 15.04
C GLY A 274 -24.66 7.27 15.60
N ASP A 275 -24.33 7.62 16.86
CA ASP A 275 -23.15 7.07 17.52
C ASP A 275 -23.30 5.55 17.77
N PRO A 276 -22.23 4.74 17.60
CA PRO A 276 -22.27 3.32 17.88
C PRO A 276 -22.35 3.11 19.40
N VAL A 277 -23.55 2.88 19.93
CA VAL A 277 -23.80 2.67 21.38
C VAL A 277 -23.95 1.19 21.77
N ARG A 278 -24.09 0.30 20.78
CA ARG A 278 -24.24 -1.16 20.93
C ARG A 278 -23.07 -1.89 20.27
N PRO A 279 -22.80 -3.16 20.63
CA PRO A 279 -21.78 -3.98 19.96
C PRO A 279 -21.91 -3.92 18.45
N CYS A 280 -20.82 -3.56 17.77
CA CYS A 280 -20.83 -3.29 16.33
C CYS A 280 -19.59 -3.90 15.67
N ARG A 281 -19.82 -4.70 14.60
CA ARG A 281 -18.73 -5.18 13.73
C ARG A 281 -18.58 -4.21 12.56
N VAL A 282 -17.35 -3.78 12.29
CA VAL A 282 -17.01 -2.87 11.20
C VAL A 282 -15.95 -3.55 10.34
N VAL A 283 -16.22 -3.70 9.05
CA VAL A 283 -15.21 -4.09 8.06
C VAL A 283 -14.68 -2.84 7.37
N LEU A 284 -13.36 -2.69 7.30
CA LEU A 284 -12.66 -1.66 6.53
C LEU A 284 -11.88 -2.31 5.39
N ASP A 285 -12.49 -2.45 4.22
CA ASP A 285 -11.94 -3.21 3.11
C ASP A 285 -10.96 -2.39 2.27
N ASP A 286 -9.97 -3.09 1.70
CA ASP A 286 -9.06 -2.62 0.66
C ASP A 286 -8.16 -1.45 1.08
N LEU A 287 -7.52 -1.51 2.26
CA LEU A 287 -6.59 -0.46 2.72
C LEU A 287 -5.42 -0.19 1.77
N ASP A 288 -5.05 -1.19 0.96
CA ASP A 288 -3.97 -1.08 -0.01
C ASP A 288 -4.35 -0.34 -1.31
N SER A 289 -5.60 0.12 -1.38
CA SER A 289 -6.14 0.90 -2.49
C SER A 289 -5.96 2.41 -2.31
N VAL A 290 -5.55 2.85 -1.12
CA VAL A 290 -5.18 4.24 -0.78
C VAL A 290 -3.66 4.32 -0.55
N GLY A 291 -3.11 5.54 -0.49
CA GLY A 291 -1.69 5.71 -0.22
C GLY A 291 -1.29 5.22 1.18
N ALA A 292 -0.01 4.90 1.38
CA ALA A 292 0.49 4.34 2.64
C ALA A 292 0.22 5.25 3.85
N GLN A 293 0.25 6.59 3.64
CA GLN A 293 -0.03 7.56 4.70
C GLN A 293 -1.53 7.60 5.06
N GLU A 294 -2.40 7.56 4.05
CA GLU A 294 -3.85 7.50 4.24
C GLU A 294 -4.28 6.18 4.87
N ALA A 295 -3.72 5.05 4.44
CA ALA A 295 -3.98 3.74 5.03
C ALA A 295 -3.59 3.71 6.51
N ARG A 296 -2.42 4.28 6.84
CA ARG A 296 -1.96 4.44 8.23
C ARG A 296 -2.93 5.30 9.04
N PHE A 297 -3.35 6.43 8.48
CA PHE A 297 -4.29 7.34 9.14
C PHE A 297 -5.63 6.66 9.43
N LEU A 298 -6.17 5.89 8.49
CA LEU A 298 -7.41 5.13 8.68
C LEU A 298 -7.28 4.06 9.77
N LEU A 299 -6.15 3.33 9.84
CA LEU A 299 -5.89 2.38 10.92
C LEU A 299 -5.74 3.08 12.28
N GLU A 300 -5.07 4.23 12.34
CA GLU A 300 -4.98 5.03 13.56
C GLU A 300 -6.37 5.51 14.02
N GLN A 301 -7.23 5.92 13.09
CA GLN A 301 -8.62 6.25 13.41
C GLN A 301 -9.41 5.03 13.90
N ALA A 302 -9.24 3.85 13.28
CA ALA A 302 -9.86 2.61 13.74
C ALA A 302 -9.45 2.27 15.18
N ARG A 303 -8.15 2.43 15.51
CA ARG A 303 -7.64 2.22 16.86
C ARG A 303 -8.23 3.21 17.87
N ARG A 304 -8.34 4.49 17.50
CA ARG A 304 -8.99 5.51 18.35
C ARG A 304 -10.48 5.20 18.56
N LEU A 305 -11.17 4.77 17.50
CA LEU A 305 -12.59 4.39 17.54
C LEU A 305 -12.83 3.24 18.53
N VAL A 306 -12.10 2.13 18.41
CA VAL A 306 -12.29 0.98 19.33
C VAL A 306 -11.84 1.28 20.76
N THR A 307 -10.96 2.26 20.95
CA THR A 307 -10.58 2.75 22.29
C THR A 307 -11.69 3.62 22.90
N ALA A 308 -12.31 4.49 22.10
CA ALA A 308 -13.41 5.35 22.53
C ALA A 308 -14.72 4.55 22.74
N SER A 309 -14.93 3.51 21.94
CA SER A 309 -16.11 2.64 21.96
C SER A 309 -15.68 1.17 22.04
N PRO A 310 -15.39 0.63 23.24
CA PRO A 310 -14.85 -0.72 23.42
C PRO A 310 -15.72 -1.87 22.87
N HIS A 311 -17.01 -1.64 22.68
CA HIS A 311 -17.95 -2.58 22.08
C HIS A 311 -17.86 -2.65 20.54
N VAL A 312 -17.07 -1.77 19.90
CA VAL A 312 -16.81 -1.80 18.46
C VAL A 312 -15.64 -2.74 18.16
N ARG A 313 -15.78 -3.53 17.10
CA ARG A 313 -14.77 -4.46 16.57
C ARG A 313 -14.48 -4.08 15.13
N VAL A 314 -13.20 -3.91 14.76
CA VAL A 314 -12.82 -3.53 13.39
C VAL A 314 -11.97 -4.63 12.75
N LEU A 315 -12.37 -5.08 11.56
CA LEU A 315 -11.58 -5.97 10.71
C LEU A 315 -11.24 -5.25 9.41
N ALA A 316 -9.96 -5.05 9.13
CA ALA A 316 -9.51 -4.45 7.88
C ALA A 316 -8.85 -5.48 6.95
N THR A 317 -8.71 -5.15 5.66
CA THR A 317 -7.98 -5.99 4.70
C THR A 317 -6.86 -5.18 4.03
N ALA A 318 -5.70 -5.81 3.82
CA ALA A 318 -4.56 -5.18 3.18
C ALA A 318 -3.67 -6.19 2.41
N ARG A 319 -2.92 -5.70 1.41
CA ARG A 319 -1.81 -6.44 0.79
C ARG A 319 -0.54 -6.36 1.66
N PRO A 320 0.35 -7.39 1.60
CA PRO A 320 1.66 -7.34 2.24
C PRO A 320 2.43 -6.09 1.80
N GLY A 321 2.96 -5.35 2.78
CA GLY A 321 3.75 -4.14 2.56
C GLY A 321 2.95 -2.89 2.16
N ALA A 322 1.62 -2.97 2.01
CA ALA A 322 0.80 -1.81 1.64
C ALA A 322 0.58 -0.82 2.79
N VAL A 323 0.48 -1.34 4.01
CA VAL A 323 0.35 -0.56 5.24
C VAL A 323 1.15 -1.25 6.33
N SER A 324 1.76 -0.47 7.22
CA SER A 324 2.41 -1.03 8.41
C SER A 324 1.36 -1.28 9.49
N ILE A 325 1.47 -2.43 10.17
CA ILE A 325 0.50 -2.94 11.14
C ILE A 325 1.26 -3.31 12.42
N ASP A 326 0.72 -2.90 13.56
CA ASP A 326 1.55 -2.47 14.71
C ASP A 326 1.11 -2.98 16.04
N GLY A 327 -0.19 -3.27 16.16
CA GLY A 327 -0.66 -4.10 17.23
C GLY A 327 -0.05 -5.49 17.09
N GLU A 328 0.59 -5.95 18.15
CA GLU A 328 0.94 -7.35 18.30
C GLU A 328 -0.35 -8.20 18.20
N GLY A 329 -0.37 -9.12 17.24
CA GLY A 329 -1.58 -9.88 16.87
C GLY A 329 -2.67 -9.08 16.13
N GLU A 330 -2.42 -7.82 15.72
CA GLU A 330 -3.32 -7.05 14.85
C GLU A 330 -3.26 -7.56 13.41
N ALA A 331 -2.06 -7.86 12.89
CA ALA A 331 -1.91 -8.50 11.60
C ALA A 331 -2.26 -10.00 11.68
N VAL A 332 -3.22 -10.42 10.86
CA VAL A 332 -3.63 -11.82 10.74
C VAL A 332 -3.29 -12.27 9.32
N ALA A 333 -2.30 -13.17 9.21
CA ALA A 333 -1.96 -13.79 7.95
C ALA A 333 -3.11 -14.69 7.48
N VAL A 334 -3.55 -14.53 6.24
CA VAL A 334 -4.57 -15.43 5.67
C VAL A 334 -3.90 -16.74 5.27
N PRO A 335 -4.30 -17.88 5.84
CA PRO A 335 -3.74 -19.17 5.44
C PRO A 335 -4.13 -19.49 4.00
N ALA A 336 -3.22 -20.16 3.29
CA ALA A 336 -3.51 -20.77 2.01
C ALA A 336 -4.64 -21.81 2.15
N TRP A 337 -5.49 -21.96 1.14
CA TRP A 337 -6.42 -23.08 1.09
C TRP A 337 -5.66 -24.39 0.98
N SER A 338 -6.25 -25.45 1.53
CA SER A 338 -5.83 -26.79 1.16
C SER A 338 -6.13 -27.04 -0.32
N VAL A 339 -5.27 -27.81 -0.97
CA VAL A 339 -5.44 -28.15 -2.39
C VAL A 339 -6.75 -28.92 -2.59
N GLU A 340 -7.13 -29.75 -1.61
CA GLU A 340 -8.38 -30.51 -1.60
C GLU A 340 -9.61 -29.60 -1.64
N ARG A 341 -9.57 -28.47 -0.91
CA ARG A 341 -10.65 -27.47 -0.94
C ARG A 341 -10.73 -26.78 -2.30
N GLY A 342 -9.59 -26.42 -2.88
CA GLY A 342 -9.53 -25.84 -4.23
C GLY A 342 -10.08 -26.79 -5.30
N LEU A 343 -9.74 -28.08 -5.22
CA LEU A 343 -10.27 -29.13 -6.10
C LEU A 343 -11.77 -29.29 -5.94
N ALA A 344 -12.30 -29.27 -4.73
CA ALA A 344 -13.73 -29.37 -4.50
C ALA A 344 -14.52 -28.22 -5.16
N LEU A 345 -14.00 -26.98 -5.08
CA LEU A 345 -14.59 -25.84 -5.79
C LEU A 345 -14.52 -26.03 -7.30
N LEU A 346 -13.39 -26.52 -7.80
CA LEU A 346 -13.17 -26.72 -9.22
C LEU A 346 -14.11 -27.79 -9.77
N ASP A 347 -14.19 -28.96 -9.14
CA ASP A 347 -15.09 -30.05 -9.52
C ASP A 347 -16.56 -29.62 -9.45
N LEU A 348 -16.92 -28.77 -8.48
CA LEU A 348 -18.27 -28.20 -8.38
C LEU A 348 -18.64 -27.34 -9.60
N ILE A 349 -17.69 -26.54 -10.10
CA ILE A 349 -17.89 -25.63 -11.23
C ILE A 349 -17.79 -26.38 -12.56
N VAL A 350 -16.80 -27.26 -12.72
CA VAL A 350 -16.57 -28.03 -13.95
C VAL A 350 -17.64 -29.11 -14.12
N GLY A 351 -18.15 -29.69 -13.02
CA GLY A 351 -19.21 -30.70 -13.02
C GLY A 351 -18.74 -32.14 -13.10
N GLU A 352 -17.41 -32.38 -13.15
CA GLU A 352 -16.79 -33.71 -13.19
C GLU A 352 -15.58 -33.75 -12.24
N SER A 353 -15.22 -34.94 -11.75
CA SER A 353 -14.03 -35.12 -10.91
C SER A 353 -12.76 -34.96 -11.72
N SER A 354 -11.91 -34.01 -11.31
CA SER A 354 -10.69 -33.69 -12.03
C SER A 354 -9.57 -34.72 -11.76
N PRO A 355 -9.01 -35.36 -12.80
CA PRO A 355 -7.92 -36.33 -12.64
C PRO A 355 -6.68 -35.74 -11.96
N GLN A 356 -6.10 -36.46 -10.99
CA GLN A 356 -4.87 -36.01 -10.28
C GLN A 356 -3.70 -35.69 -11.23
N GLN A 357 -3.64 -36.37 -12.38
CA GLN A 357 -2.63 -36.20 -13.43
C GLN A 357 -2.69 -34.86 -14.17
N TRP A 358 -3.74 -34.06 -14.00
CA TRP A 358 -3.82 -32.70 -14.58
C TRP A 358 -2.98 -31.69 -13.80
N TRP A 359 -2.61 -32.01 -12.55
CA TRP A 359 -1.96 -31.09 -11.63
C TRP A 359 -0.46 -31.28 -11.64
N ALA A 360 0.23 -30.36 -12.31
CA ALA A 360 1.68 -30.24 -12.21
C ALA A 360 2.06 -29.46 -10.93
N PRO A 361 3.29 -29.59 -10.41
CA PRO A 361 3.76 -28.81 -9.26
C PRO A 361 3.53 -27.29 -9.41
N GLU A 362 3.52 -26.79 -10.65
CA GLU A 362 3.37 -25.39 -11.01
C GLU A 362 1.92 -24.91 -10.98
N THR A 363 0.95 -25.81 -11.22
CA THR A 363 -0.49 -25.47 -11.28
C THR A 363 -1.20 -25.73 -9.96
N ARG A 364 -0.64 -26.60 -9.10
CA ARG A 364 -1.14 -26.89 -7.76
C ARG A 364 -1.31 -25.65 -6.86
N PRO A 365 -0.38 -24.66 -6.84
CA PRO A 365 -0.54 -23.44 -6.05
C PRO A 365 -1.73 -22.56 -6.47
N LEU A 366 -2.30 -22.77 -7.67
CA LEU A 366 -3.50 -22.05 -8.11
C LEU A 366 -4.76 -22.51 -7.37
N LEU A 367 -4.76 -23.74 -6.86
CA LEU A 367 -5.87 -24.31 -6.09
C LEU A 367 -5.86 -23.85 -4.63
N GLU A 368 -4.74 -23.31 -4.16
CA GLU A 368 -4.58 -22.82 -2.79
C GLU A 368 -5.20 -21.44 -2.56
N ARG A 369 -5.87 -20.85 -3.56
CA ARG A 369 -6.52 -19.55 -3.44
C ARG A 369 -7.89 -19.53 -4.16
N PRO A 370 -8.93 -18.96 -3.53
CA PRO A 370 -10.30 -19.00 -4.06
C PRO A 370 -10.41 -18.42 -5.48
N LEU A 371 -9.83 -17.23 -5.70
CA LEU A 371 -9.95 -16.54 -6.99
C LEU A 371 -9.29 -17.35 -8.12
N THR A 372 -8.08 -17.88 -7.89
CA THR A 372 -7.37 -18.64 -8.91
C THR A 372 -7.97 -20.02 -9.12
N ALA A 373 -8.54 -20.66 -8.09
CA ALA A 373 -9.29 -21.91 -8.24
C ALA A 373 -10.56 -21.70 -9.09
N ALA A 374 -11.36 -20.66 -8.79
CA ALA A 374 -12.55 -20.32 -9.57
C ALA A 374 -12.19 -19.91 -11.01
N ALA A 375 -11.08 -19.19 -11.19
CA ALA A 375 -10.58 -18.81 -12.50
C ALA A 375 -10.15 -20.01 -13.35
N LEU A 376 -9.43 -20.94 -12.73
CA LEU A 376 -8.97 -22.16 -13.38
C LEU A 376 -10.15 -23.01 -13.81
N ALA A 377 -11.15 -23.16 -12.94
CA ALA A 377 -12.40 -23.82 -13.28
C ALA A 377 -13.10 -23.14 -14.46
N ALA A 378 -13.23 -21.81 -14.43
CA ALA A 378 -13.85 -21.04 -15.51
C ALA A 378 -13.12 -21.21 -16.86
N ARG A 379 -11.78 -21.31 -16.83
CA ARG A 379 -10.93 -21.60 -18.00
C ARG A 379 -11.16 -23.01 -18.55
N LEU A 380 -11.18 -24.01 -17.69
CA LEU A 380 -11.43 -25.41 -18.08
C LEU A 380 -12.82 -25.56 -18.70
N THR A 381 -13.85 -24.95 -18.12
CA THR A 381 -15.20 -24.91 -18.70
C THR A 381 -15.24 -24.21 -20.05
N ALA A 382 -14.33 -23.26 -20.31
CA ALA A 382 -14.19 -22.60 -21.61
C ALA A 382 -13.36 -23.41 -22.63
N GLY A 383 -12.92 -24.62 -22.29
CA GLY A 383 -12.11 -25.49 -23.16
C GLY A 383 -10.61 -25.21 -23.13
N GLY A 384 -10.11 -24.41 -22.17
CA GLY A 384 -8.68 -24.23 -21.94
C GLY A 384 -8.05 -25.39 -21.17
N ASP A 385 -6.72 -25.42 -21.11
CA ASP A 385 -5.96 -26.39 -20.31
C ASP A 385 -5.66 -25.88 -18.88
N ALA A 386 -5.19 -26.79 -18.02
CA ALA A 386 -4.78 -26.47 -16.64
C ALA A 386 -3.35 -25.90 -16.54
N GLN A 387 -2.55 -25.97 -17.59
CA GLN A 387 -1.12 -25.62 -17.60
C GLN A 387 -0.95 -24.13 -17.88
N VAL A 388 -1.20 -23.33 -16.85
CA VAL A 388 -1.21 -21.87 -16.95
C VAL A 388 -0.53 -21.25 -15.73
N THR A 389 0.18 -20.13 -15.94
CA THR A 389 0.73 -19.36 -14.81
C THR A 389 -0.37 -18.58 -14.11
N ARG A 390 -0.16 -18.22 -12.83
CA ARG A 390 -1.13 -17.39 -12.09
C ARG A 390 -1.45 -16.09 -12.81
N THR A 391 -0.42 -15.39 -13.28
CA THR A 391 -0.56 -14.07 -13.91
C THR A 391 -1.35 -14.16 -15.20
N ARG A 392 -1.05 -15.17 -16.03
CA ARG A 392 -1.78 -15.44 -17.27
C ARG A 392 -3.22 -15.87 -17.00
N LEU A 393 -3.45 -16.69 -15.97
CA LEU A 393 -4.80 -17.08 -15.56
C LEU A 393 -5.62 -15.86 -15.14
N LEU A 394 -5.03 -14.95 -14.36
CA LEU A 394 -5.70 -13.74 -13.90
C LEU A 394 -5.92 -12.72 -15.01
N SER A 395 -5.03 -12.63 -16.00
CA SER A 395 -5.24 -11.76 -17.16
C SER A 395 -6.32 -12.33 -18.09
N ASP A 396 -6.36 -13.64 -18.32
CA ASP A 396 -7.38 -14.33 -19.14
C ASP A 396 -8.79 -14.24 -18.53
N LEU A 397 -8.91 -14.07 -17.21
CA LEU A 397 -10.20 -13.93 -16.51
C LEU A 397 -11.04 -12.75 -17.01
N ALA A 398 -10.41 -11.59 -17.20
CA ALA A 398 -11.15 -10.38 -17.53
C ALA A 398 -11.79 -10.49 -18.93
N PRO A 399 -11.07 -10.87 -20.01
CA PRO A 399 -11.69 -11.20 -21.30
C PRO A 399 -12.81 -12.24 -21.17
N LEU A 400 -12.59 -13.34 -20.44
CA LEU A 400 -13.60 -14.39 -20.26
C LEU A 400 -14.89 -13.85 -19.62
N ILE A 401 -14.79 -12.98 -18.61
CA ILE A 401 -15.95 -12.37 -17.95
C ILE A 401 -16.64 -11.38 -18.90
N VAL A 402 -15.85 -10.59 -19.62
CA VAL A 402 -16.38 -9.55 -20.52
C VAL A 402 -17.06 -10.17 -21.75
N GLU A 403 -16.48 -11.21 -22.34
CA GLU A 403 -17.02 -11.92 -23.49
C GLU A 403 -18.30 -12.69 -23.14
N ARG A 404 -18.36 -13.33 -21.96
CA ARG A 404 -19.59 -13.96 -21.44
C ARG A 404 -20.68 -12.94 -21.09
N GLY A 405 -20.30 -11.71 -20.77
CA GLY A 405 -21.18 -10.59 -20.46
C GLY A 405 -21.61 -9.75 -21.66
N ARG A 406 -21.23 -10.13 -22.90
CA ARG A 406 -21.64 -9.42 -24.11
C ARG A 406 -23.18 -9.37 -24.22
N ASN A 407 -23.74 -8.24 -23.83
CA ASN A 407 -24.84 -7.65 -24.58
C ASN A 407 -24.24 -6.98 -25.83
N ASP A 408 -24.99 -6.87 -26.93
CA ASP A 408 -24.58 -6.24 -28.20
C ASP A 408 -24.16 -4.74 -28.12
N ALA A 409 -23.87 -4.23 -26.92
CA ALA A 409 -23.68 -2.81 -26.59
C ALA A 409 -22.23 -2.37 -26.31
N ALA A 410 -21.26 -3.28 -26.19
CA ALA A 410 -19.85 -2.89 -25.97
C ALA A 410 -19.14 -2.64 -27.31
N ASP A 411 -19.23 -1.41 -27.82
CA ASP A 411 -18.46 -0.94 -28.96
C ASP A 411 -16.98 -0.70 -28.60
N GLU A 412 -16.11 -0.54 -29.61
CA GLU A 412 -14.67 -0.25 -29.44
C GLU A 412 -14.42 0.98 -28.55
N ARG A 413 -15.31 1.97 -28.61
CA ARG A 413 -15.26 3.17 -27.77
C ARG A 413 -15.48 2.87 -26.30
N THR A 414 -16.33 1.91 -25.95
CA THR A 414 -16.53 1.51 -24.56
C THR A 414 -15.24 0.93 -23.95
N TRP A 415 -14.45 0.22 -24.77
CA TRP A 415 -13.16 -0.33 -24.34
C TRP A 415 -12.12 0.76 -24.04
N GLU A 416 -12.03 1.78 -24.91
CA GLU A 416 -11.18 2.95 -24.68
C GLU A 416 -11.54 3.68 -23.37
N HIS A 417 -12.83 3.74 -23.04
CA HIS A 417 -13.29 4.33 -21.79
C HIS A 417 -12.90 3.51 -20.56
N PHE A 418 -12.87 2.17 -20.62
CA PHE A 418 -12.34 1.36 -19.52
C PHE A 418 -10.84 1.61 -19.30
N ALA A 419 -10.05 1.62 -20.38
CA ALA A 419 -8.62 1.92 -20.30
C ALA A 419 -8.37 3.32 -19.70
N ARG A 420 -9.12 4.33 -20.14
CA ARG A 420 -9.04 5.70 -19.59
C ARG A 420 -9.43 5.76 -18.11
N LEU A 421 -10.49 5.06 -17.71
CA LEU A 421 -10.91 5.00 -16.31
C LEU A 421 -9.83 4.34 -15.44
N ALA A 422 -9.23 3.25 -15.91
CA ALA A 422 -8.14 2.57 -15.21
C ALA A 422 -6.91 3.48 -15.03
N ILE A 423 -6.52 4.24 -16.07
CA ILE A 423 -5.44 5.23 -15.97
C ILE A 423 -5.77 6.26 -14.87
N SER A 424 -6.97 6.85 -14.90
CA SER A 424 -7.36 7.87 -13.91
C SER A 424 -7.33 7.31 -12.49
N ILE A 425 -7.87 6.10 -12.26
CA ILE A 425 -7.87 5.46 -10.93
C ILE A 425 -6.44 5.20 -10.44
N LEU A 426 -5.57 4.64 -11.31
CA LEU A 426 -4.19 4.28 -10.96
C LEU A 426 -3.26 5.49 -10.82
N GLN A 427 -3.58 6.63 -11.45
CA GLN A 427 -2.83 7.88 -11.31
C GLN A 427 -3.31 8.72 -10.11
N GLU A 428 -4.61 8.91 -9.94
CA GLU A 428 -5.20 9.85 -8.96
C GLU A 428 -5.33 9.28 -7.54
N ARG A 429 -5.00 7.99 -7.33
CA ARG A 429 -5.11 7.28 -6.03
C ARG A 429 -6.55 7.22 -5.48
N GLY A 430 -7.54 6.96 -6.32
CA GLY A 430 -8.91 6.80 -5.83
C GLY A 430 -10.00 6.74 -6.89
N ALA A 431 -11.26 6.74 -6.41
CA ALA A 431 -12.44 6.71 -7.26
C ALA A 431 -12.60 8.04 -8.02
N VAL A 432 -12.91 7.94 -9.32
CA VAL A 432 -12.94 9.09 -10.22
C VAL A 432 -14.35 9.68 -10.23
N ARG A 433 -14.50 11.00 -10.05
CA ARG A 433 -15.84 11.61 -10.10
C ARG A 433 -16.48 11.40 -11.47
N ALA A 434 -17.68 10.84 -11.50
CA ALA A 434 -18.41 10.52 -12.73
C ALA A 434 -18.60 11.75 -13.61
N ALA A 435 -18.92 12.89 -12.99
CA ALA A 435 -19.14 14.16 -13.67
C ALA A 435 -17.88 14.74 -14.34
N SER A 436 -16.69 14.45 -13.81
CA SER A 436 -15.42 14.89 -14.43
C SER A 436 -14.87 13.88 -15.43
N PHE A 437 -15.30 12.61 -15.34
CA PHE A 437 -14.79 11.56 -16.21
C PHE A 437 -15.40 11.55 -17.61
N ALA A 438 -16.74 11.61 -17.70
CA ALA A 438 -17.46 11.57 -18.97
C ALA A 438 -18.90 12.09 -18.82
N ASN A 439 -19.59 12.29 -19.96
CA ASN A 439 -21.01 12.60 -19.96
C ASN A 439 -21.87 11.41 -19.48
N ARG A 440 -23.12 11.68 -19.06
CA ARG A 440 -24.01 10.66 -18.48
C ARG A 440 -24.26 9.43 -19.36
N PRO A 441 -24.47 9.55 -20.68
CA PRO A 441 -24.63 8.38 -21.55
C PRO A 441 -23.44 7.42 -21.52
N VAL A 442 -22.21 7.93 -21.52
CA VAL A 442 -21.00 7.11 -21.42
C VAL A 442 -20.91 6.43 -20.05
N VAL A 443 -21.18 7.18 -18.97
CA VAL A 443 -21.17 6.62 -17.60
C VAL A 443 -22.19 5.49 -17.45
N TRP A 444 -23.40 5.67 -17.98
CA TRP A 444 -24.42 4.62 -17.97
C TRP A 444 -24.03 3.41 -18.81
N GLY A 445 -23.40 3.62 -19.97
CA GLY A 445 -22.86 2.54 -20.80
C GLY A 445 -21.82 1.69 -20.05
N LEU A 446 -20.90 2.33 -19.34
CA LEU A 446 -19.90 1.63 -18.52
C LEU A 446 -20.54 0.85 -17.37
N CYS A 447 -21.48 1.46 -16.64
CA CYS A 447 -22.16 0.79 -15.53
C CYS A 447 -23.03 -0.38 -16.00
N ALA A 448 -23.64 -0.28 -17.18
CA ALA A 448 -24.46 -1.34 -17.76
C ALA A 448 -23.69 -2.64 -18.04
N THR A 449 -22.36 -2.57 -18.16
CA THR A 449 -21.51 -3.76 -18.32
C THR A 449 -21.36 -4.58 -17.03
N GLY A 450 -21.65 -3.98 -15.87
CA GLY A 450 -21.41 -4.60 -14.56
C GLY A 450 -19.94 -4.66 -14.14
N LEU A 451 -19.01 -4.15 -14.96
CA LEU A 451 -17.58 -4.08 -14.64
C LEU A 451 -17.23 -2.81 -13.86
N VAL A 452 -18.05 -1.76 -14.00
CA VAL A 452 -17.89 -0.46 -13.35
C VAL A 452 -19.11 -0.20 -12.48
N VAL A 453 -18.87 0.34 -11.29
CA VAL A 453 -19.90 0.70 -10.31
C VAL A 453 -19.80 2.20 -10.07
N GLU A 454 -20.96 2.87 -10.01
CA GLU A 454 -21.07 4.25 -9.58
C GLU A 454 -21.66 4.30 -8.17
N ASN A 455 -20.90 4.82 -7.20
CA ASN A 455 -21.34 5.03 -5.83
C ASN A 455 -21.12 6.51 -5.45
N ASP A 456 -22.17 7.19 -4.97
CA ASP A 456 -22.14 8.62 -4.59
C ASP A 456 -21.51 9.55 -5.66
N GLY A 457 -21.72 9.24 -6.93
CA GLY A 457 -21.17 10.01 -8.05
C GLY A 457 -19.68 9.77 -8.33
N ALA A 458 -19.08 8.74 -7.73
CA ALA A 458 -17.72 8.28 -8.02
C ALA A 458 -17.74 6.93 -8.75
N LEU A 459 -16.85 6.78 -9.74
CA LEU A 459 -16.68 5.58 -10.55
C LEU A 459 -15.50 4.76 -10.03
N ALA A 460 -15.72 3.45 -9.90
CA ALA A 460 -14.70 2.46 -9.63
C ALA A 460 -14.99 1.18 -10.41
N PHE A 461 -13.97 0.33 -10.59
CA PHE A 461 -14.23 -1.01 -11.10
C PHE A 461 -14.83 -1.89 -10.00
N ALA A 462 -15.69 -2.82 -10.40
CA ALA A 462 -16.34 -3.76 -9.49
C ALA A 462 -15.34 -4.67 -8.75
N LEU A 463 -14.15 -4.87 -9.33
CA LEU A 463 -13.04 -5.62 -8.73
C LEU A 463 -11.71 -4.93 -9.05
N PRO A 464 -10.74 -4.90 -8.10
CA PRO A 464 -9.38 -4.40 -8.35
C PRO A 464 -8.67 -5.12 -9.51
N LEU A 465 -9.06 -6.37 -9.79
CA LEU A 465 -8.55 -7.13 -10.93
C LEU A 465 -8.83 -6.42 -12.27
N PHE A 466 -10.02 -5.86 -12.45
CA PHE A 466 -10.37 -5.14 -13.68
C PHE A 466 -9.58 -3.83 -13.81
N GLU A 467 -9.32 -3.13 -12.69
CA GLU A 467 -8.45 -1.95 -12.68
C GLU A 467 -7.08 -2.29 -13.27
N GLN A 468 -6.48 -3.40 -12.83
CA GLN A 468 -5.15 -3.83 -13.28
C GLN A 468 -5.20 -4.37 -14.72
N TYR A 469 -6.24 -5.11 -15.10
CA TYR A 469 -6.42 -5.61 -16.46
C TYR A 469 -6.56 -4.48 -17.49
N PHE A 470 -7.48 -3.54 -17.27
CA PHE A 470 -7.64 -2.41 -18.19
C PHE A 470 -6.46 -1.43 -18.11
N GLY A 471 -5.74 -1.39 -16.99
CA GLY A 471 -4.43 -0.75 -16.91
C GLY A 471 -3.40 -1.41 -17.82
N ALA A 472 -3.38 -2.74 -17.92
CA ALA A 472 -2.53 -3.48 -18.84
C ALA A 472 -2.89 -3.21 -20.30
N GLU A 473 -4.19 -3.17 -20.62
CA GLU A 473 -4.66 -2.77 -21.96
C GLU A 473 -4.24 -1.34 -22.30
N ALA A 474 -4.33 -0.41 -21.35
CA ALA A 474 -3.86 0.96 -21.53
C ALA A 474 -2.36 1.03 -21.85
N ILE A 475 -1.55 0.18 -21.21
CA ILE A 475 -0.12 0.05 -21.51
C ILE A 475 0.10 -0.49 -22.92
N ARG A 476 -0.57 -1.58 -23.29
CA ARG A 476 -0.44 -2.22 -24.62
C ARG A 476 -0.91 -1.32 -25.76
N ALA A 477 -1.98 -0.56 -25.54
CA ALA A 477 -2.50 0.42 -26.48
C ALA A 477 -1.63 1.70 -26.56
N GLY A 478 -0.63 1.85 -25.69
CA GLY A 478 0.24 3.03 -25.63
C GLY A 478 -0.41 4.27 -25.01
N ALA A 479 -1.61 4.15 -24.44
CA ALA A 479 -2.29 5.23 -23.73
C ALA A 479 -1.61 5.57 -22.39
N MET A 480 -0.96 4.58 -21.76
CA MET A 480 -0.05 4.76 -20.63
C MET A 480 1.36 4.29 -21.02
N PRO A 481 2.38 5.17 -21.07
CA PRO A 481 3.74 4.76 -21.40
C PRO A 481 4.29 3.77 -20.37
N LEU A 482 4.77 2.60 -20.82
CA LEU A 482 5.30 1.55 -19.95
C LEU A 482 6.44 2.04 -19.03
N ALA A 483 7.35 2.86 -19.56
CA ALA A 483 8.43 3.45 -18.76
C ALA A 483 7.92 4.33 -17.61
N GLN A 484 6.82 5.06 -17.83
CA GLN A 484 6.20 5.89 -16.80
C GLN A 484 5.45 5.04 -15.76
N ALA A 485 4.81 3.94 -16.18
CA ALA A 485 4.16 3.00 -15.26
C ALA A 485 5.19 2.26 -14.39
N ALA A 486 6.36 1.91 -14.97
CA ALA A 486 7.46 1.26 -14.28
C ALA A 486 8.32 2.22 -13.43
N ALA A 487 8.18 3.53 -13.64
CA ALA A 487 8.85 4.54 -12.83
C ALA A 487 8.52 4.36 -11.35
N VAL A 488 9.46 4.74 -10.48
CA VAL A 488 9.42 4.26 -9.09
C VAL A 488 8.24 4.84 -8.32
N GLU A 489 7.86 6.08 -8.60
CA GLU A 489 6.70 6.74 -7.98
C GLU A 489 5.36 6.11 -8.40
N ALA A 490 5.34 5.34 -9.49
CA ALA A 490 4.16 4.73 -10.08
C ALA A 490 4.10 3.20 -9.88
N PHE A 491 5.26 2.53 -9.80
CA PHE A 491 5.36 1.08 -9.89
C PHE A 491 4.45 0.35 -8.90
N ASP A 492 4.40 0.75 -7.62
CA ASP A 492 3.55 0.11 -6.61
C ASP A 492 2.07 -0.01 -7.04
N ARG A 493 1.56 0.98 -7.78
CA ARG A 493 0.17 1.05 -8.26
C ARG A 493 -0.03 0.25 -9.56
N TRP A 494 0.99 0.26 -10.41
CA TRP A 494 0.95 -0.30 -11.76
C TRP A 494 1.55 -1.70 -11.89
N ARG A 495 2.19 -2.25 -10.85
CA ARG A 495 2.97 -3.49 -10.92
C ARG A 495 2.22 -4.68 -11.53
N TYR A 496 0.93 -4.85 -11.21
CA TYR A 496 0.13 -5.94 -11.77
C TYR A 496 -0.34 -5.64 -13.20
N ALA A 497 -0.72 -4.40 -13.50
CA ALA A 497 -0.97 -3.96 -14.88
C ALA A 497 0.25 -4.18 -15.79
N ILE A 498 1.46 -3.90 -15.29
CA ILE A 498 2.71 -4.17 -16.00
C ILE A 498 2.92 -5.68 -16.17
N ALA A 499 2.77 -6.47 -15.10
CA ALA A 499 2.92 -7.92 -15.17
C ALA A 499 1.93 -8.54 -16.16
N PHE A 500 0.66 -8.10 -16.17
CA PHE A 500 -0.34 -8.53 -17.15
C PHE A 500 0.03 -8.10 -18.58
N ALA A 501 0.51 -6.87 -18.77
CA ALA A 501 0.95 -6.39 -20.08
C ALA A 501 2.08 -7.26 -20.65
N VAL A 502 3.07 -7.62 -19.83
CA VAL A 502 4.18 -8.50 -20.22
C VAL A 502 3.72 -9.93 -20.44
N ALA A 503 2.90 -10.49 -19.53
CA ALA A 503 2.41 -11.86 -19.61
C ALA A 503 1.50 -12.10 -20.83
N ASP A 504 0.78 -11.07 -21.28
CA ASP A 504 -0.10 -11.17 -22.44
C ASP A 504 0.56 -10.83 -23.77
N GLY A 505 1.77 -10.27 -23.72
CA GLY A 505 2.54 -9.95 -24.91
C GLY A 505 2.98 -11.21 -25.65
N THR A 506 3.19 -11.07 -26.96
CA THR A 506 4.00 -12.07 -27.69
C THR A 506 5.39 -12.17 -27.08
N ARG A 507 6.10 -13.28 -27.26
CA ARG A 507 7.48 -13.43 -26.77
C ARG A 507 8.38 -12.25 -27.14
N VAL A 508 8.27 -11.73 -28.36
CA VAL A 508 9.03 -10.54 -28.82
C VAL A 508 8.63 -9.27 -28.05
N GLN A 509 7.33 -9.09 -27.80
CA GLN A 509 6.83 -7.94 -27.05
C GLN A 509 7.29 -7.99 -25.59
N ALA A 510 7.15 -9.15 -24.93
CA ALA A 510 7.59 -9.34 -23.55
C ALA A 510 9.11 -9.06 -23.40
N GLU A 511 9.93 -9.49 -24.35
CA GLU A 511 11.37 -9.19 -24.38
C GLU A 511 11.68 -7.69 -24.49
N ARG A 512 10.87 -6.95 -25.27
CA ARG A 512 11.00 -5.49 -25.41
C ARG A 512 10.51 -4.75 -24.16
N ASP A 513 9.38 -5.17 -23.62
CA ASP A 513 8.76 -4.57 -22.43
C ASP A 513 9.69 -4.74 -21.22
N MET A 514 10.27 -5.93 -21.03
CA MET A 514 11.27 -6.16 -19.99
C MET A 514 12.49 -5.24 -20.12
N ALA A 515 12.92 -4.91 -21.34
CA ALA A 515 14.00 -3.95 -21.55
C ALA A 515 13.62 -2.52 -21.16
N VAL A 516 12.38 -2.10 -21.45
CA VAL A 516 11.85 -0.80 -21.04
C VAL A 516 11.74 -0.72 -19.52
N ILE A 517 11.17 -1.75 -18.89
CA ILE A 517 11.00 -1.83 -17.43
C ILE A 517 12.38 -1.82 -16.75
N ALA A 518 13.33 -2.63 -17.21
CA ALA A 518 14.67 -2.71 -16.62
C ALA A 518 15.43 -1.38 -16.69
N ARG A 519 15.32 -0.63 -17.78
CA ARG A 519 15.93 0.70 -17.92
C ARG A 519 15.28 1.74 -17.03
N ALA A 520 13.95 1.68 -16.86
CA ALA A 520 13.22 2.61 -16.00
C ALA A 520 13.43 2.30 -14.51
N ASN A 521 13.42 1.03 -14.15
CA ASN A 521 13.47 0.54 -12.78
C ASN A 521 13.90 -0.94 -12.74
N ALA A 522 15.18 -1.19 -12.44
CA ALA A 522 15.73 -2.54 -12.39
C ALA A 522 15.08 -3.42 -11.28
N ALA A 523 14.60 -2.82 -10.18
CA ALA A 523 13.86 -3.53 -9.14
C ALA A 523 12.48 -3.98 -9.63
N ALA A 524 11.77 -3.09 -10.33
CA ALA A 524 10.50 -3.44 -10.98
C ALA A 524 10.67 -4.59 -11.97
N ALA A 525 11.74 -4.58 -12.78
CA ALA A 525 12.02 -5.68 -13.70
C ALA A 525 12.24 -7.01 -12.97
N SER A 526 12.96 -6.99 -11.84
CA SER A 526 13.15 -8.19 -11.02
C SER A 526 11.81 -8.72 -10.50
N TRP A 527 10.96 -7.85 -9.96
CA TRP A 527 9.66 -8.22 -9.43
C TRP A 527 8.71 -8.74 -10.53
N VAL A 528 8.63 -8.04 -11.67
CA VAL A 528 7.79 -8.44 -12.81
C VAL A 528 8.25 -9.78 -13.36
N PHE A 529 9.56 -10.01 -13.42
CA PHE A 529 10.09 -11.32 -13.82
C PHE A 529 9.60 -12.43 -12.89
N ASP A 530 9.66 -12.24 -11.56
CA ASP A 530 9.20 -13.27 -10.61
C ASP A 530 7.69 -13.51 -10.68
N GLU A 531 6.91 -12.50 -11.07
CA GLU A 531 5.45 -12.62 -11.22
C GLU A 531 5.05 -13.25 -12.57
N VAL A 532 5.81 -13.03 -13.65
CA VAL A 532 5.45 -13.48 -15.01
C VAL A 532 6.13 -14.79 -15.40
N ALA A 533 7.41 -14.98 -15.05
CA ALA A 533 8.18 -16.11 -15.53
C ALA A 533 7.76 -17.42 -14.82
N PRO A 534 7.58 -18.53 -15.56
CA PRO A 534 7.31 -19.82 -14.94
C PRO A 534 8.44 -20.21 -13.97
N GLN A 535 8.08 -20.76 -12.81
CA GLN A 535 9.02 -21.14 -11.75
C GLN A 535 9.94 -22.32 -12.11
N ASP A 536 9.89 -22.81 -13.36
CA ASP A 536 10.69 -23.93 -13.83
C ASP A 536 12.19 -23.69 -13.58
N GLN A 537 12.73 -24.52 -12.68
CA GLN A 537 14.12 -24.55 -12.23
C GLN A 537 15.04 -25.26 -13.23
N HIS A 538 14.55 -25.73 -14.38
CA HIS A 538 15.33 -26.57 -15.31
C HIS A 538 15.24 -26.12 -16.77
N ALA A 539 15.71 -24.89 -17.07
CA ALA A 539 15.72 -24.35 -18.43
C ALA A 539 17.12 -24.28 -19.08
N CYS A 540 17.99 -25.20 -18.69
CA CYS A 540 19.35 -25.34 -19.21
C CYS A 540 19.51 -26.73 -19.84
N ILE A 541 19.10 -26.90 -21.08
CA ILE A 541 19.44 -28.11 -21.85
C ILE A 541 20.86 -27.92 -22.36
N GLY A 542 21.85 -28.35 -21.57
CA GLY A 542 23.27 -28.21 -21.92
C GLY A 542 23.73 -29.16 -23.01
N ASP A 543 23.16 -30.37 -23.09
CA ASP A 543 23.71 -31.43 -23.95
C ASP A 543 22.89 -31.62 -25.23
N GLY A 544 23.57 -31.50 -26.38
CA GLY A 544 23.04 -31.95 -27.68
C GLY A 544 22.24 -30.92 -28.48
N LEU A 545 22.17 -29.65 -28.05
CA LEU A 545 21.55 -28.60 -28.87
C LEU A 545 22.39 -28.30 -30.11
N THR A 546 21.77 -28.39 -31.29
CA THR A 546 22.42 -28.01 -32.55
C THR A 546 22.45 -26.49 -32.71
N ASP A 547 23.43 -25.99 -33.46
CA ASP A 547 23.56 -24.56 -33.79
C ASP A 547 22.29 -23.96 -34.41
N ALA A 548 21.53 -24.76 -35.16
CA ALA A 548 20.25 -24.37 -35.76
C ALA A 548 19.15 -24.14 -34.70
N VAL A 549 19.09 -24.99 -33.67
CA VAL A 549 18.14 -24.84 -32.56
C VAL A 549 18.50 -23.62 -31.70
N VAL A 550 19.79 -23.43 -31.39
CA VAL A 550 20.27 -22.24 -30.68
C VAL A 550 19.90 -20.96 -31.45
N ARG A 551 20.08 -20.96 -32.76
CA ARG A 551 19.72 -19.84 -33.63
C ARG A 551 18.21 -19.56 -33.63
N ALA A 552 17.39 -20.60 -33.79
CA ALA A 552 15.95 -20.46 -33.74
C ALA A 552 15.48 -19.89 -32.41
N GLU A 553 16.06 -20.33 -31.30
CA GLU A 553 15.73 -19.87 -29.95
C GLU A 553 15.99 -18.36 -29.79
N ILE A 554 17.18 -17.88 -30.17
CA ILE A 554 17.51 -16.44 -30.04
C ILE A 554 16.70 -15.56 -30.99
N GLU A 555 16.39 -16.04 -32.20
CA GLU A 555 15.65 -15.29 -33.22
C GLU A 555 14.14 -15.25 -32.95
N THR A 556 13.62 -16.16 -32.13
CA THR A 556 12.20 -16.16 -31.73
C THR A 556 11.90 -15.02 -30.76
N GLY A 557 12.79 -14.73 -29.82
CA GLY A 557 12.64 -13.61 -28.88
C GLY A 557 13.18 -12.27 -29.41
N CYS A 558 14.21 -12.30 -30.27
CA CYS A 558 14.86 -11.11 -30.82
C CYS A 558 15.05 -11.22 -32.34
N PRO A 559 14.01 -10.97 -33.15
CA PRO A 559 14.07 -11.09 -34.61
C PRO A 559 15.14 -10.22 -35.27
N GLU A 560 15.53 -9.11 -34.63
CA GLU A 560 16.64 -8.24 -35.05
C GLU A 560 18.00 -8.96 -35.16
N LEU A 561 18.16 -10.14 -34.56
CA LEU A 561 19.40 -10.93 -34.62
C LEU A 561 19.54 -11.81 -35.87
N ARG A 562 18.49 -11.96 -36.70
CA ARG A 562 18.48 -12.84 -37.90
C ARG A 562 19.58 -12.51 -38.92
N GLY A 563 20.08 -11.27 -38.94
CA GLY A 563 21.14 -10.84 -39.86
C GLY A 563 22.56 -11.22 -39.45
N GLU A 564 22.76 -11.71 -38.22
CA GLU A 564 24.10 -12.01 -37.69
C GLU A 564 24.58 -13.41 -38.12
N ARG A 565 25.66 -13.43 -38.93
CA ARG A 565 26.19 -14.68 -39.50
C ARG A 565 26.90 -15.53 -38.45
N ASP A 566 27.65 -14.91 -37.55
CA ASP A 566 28.36 -15.65 -36.50
C ASP A 566 27.45 -15.92 -35.30
N LEU A 567 27.17 -17.20 -35.03
CA LEU A 567 26.29 -17.62 -33.94
C LEU A 567 26.79 -17.15 -32.55
N SER A 568 28.11 -17.14 -32.33
CA SER A 568 28.69 -16.71 -31.06
C SER A 568 28.51 -15.21 -30.83
N ILE A 569 28.63 -14.41 -31.90
CA ILE A 569 28.34 -12.98 -31.83
C ILE A 569 26.84 -12.73 -31.62
N ALA A 570 25.97 -13.49 -32.29
CA ALA A 570 24.52 -13.38 -32.13
C ALA A 570 24.08 -13.68 -30.68
N VAL A 571 24.55 -14.79 -30.10
CA VAL A 571 24.30 -15.16 -28.69
C VAL A 571 24.92 -14.13 -27.74
N GLY A 572 26.12 -13.63 -28.05
CA GLY A 572 26.74 -12.56 -27.28
C GLY A 572 25.89 -11.29 -27.22
N ARG A 573 25.34 -10.85 -28.36
CA ARG A 573 24.44 -9.68 -28.43
C ARG A 573 23.13 -9.96 -27.69
N TRP A 574 22.59 -11.17 -27.83
CA TRP A 574 21.36 -11.63 -27.18
C TRP A 574 21.46 -11.60 -25.64
N LEU A 575 22.57 -12.08 -25.06
CA LEU A 575 22.81 -12.08 -23.61
C LEU A 575 23.20 -10.68 -23.07
N ARG A 576 23.88 -9.87 -23.87
CA ARG A 576 24.38 -8.57 -23.46
C ARG A 576 23.27 -7.52 -23.29
N GLY A 577 22.26 -7.53 -24.15
CA GLY A 577 21.16 -6.56 -24.12
C GLY A 577 20.44 -6.44 -22.77
N PRO A 578 19.98 -7.55 -22.15
CA PRO A 578 19.37 -7.52 -20.82
C PRO A 578 20.29 -6.97 -19.72
N ILE A 579 21.58 -7.33 -19.75
CA ILE A 579 22.58 -6.80 -18.81
C ILE A 579 22.71 -5.28 -18.96
N GLU A 580 22.85 -4.77 -20.19
CA GLU A 580 22.93 -3.34 -20.45
C GLU A 580 21.68 -2.60 -19.96
N ALA A 581 20.48 -3.15 -20.24
CA ALA A 581 19.22 -2.57 -19.78
C ALA A 581 19.12 -2.51 -18.25
N MET A 582 19.50 -3.59 -17.54
CA MET A 582 19.52 -3.60 -16.08
C MET A 582 20.55 -2.61 -15.52
N LEU A 583 21.77 -2.60 -16.07
CA LEU A 583 22.83 -1.69 -15.66
C LEU A 583 22.42 -0.23 -15.81
N GLU A 584 21.73 0.13 -16.89
CA GLU A 584 21.16 1.47 -17.04
C GLU A 584 20.14 1.81 -15.95
N GLY A 585 19.26 0.87 -15.60
CA GLY A 585 18.28 1.06 -14.52
C GLY A 585 18.89 1.15 -13.11
N PHE A 586 20.06 0.56 -12.89
CA PHE A 586 20.85 0.77 -11.66
C PHE A 586 21.58 2.13 -11.63
N GLY A 587 21.55 2.89 -12.73
CA GLY A 587 22.08 4.24 -12.78
C GLY A 587 23.56 4.31 -12.36
N PRO A 588 23.92 5.07 -11.30
CA PRO A 588 25.31 5.20 -10.86
C PRO A 588 26.01 3.89 -10.50
N LEU A 589 25.28 2.91 -9.95
CA LEU A 589 25.85 1.65 -9.46
C LEU A 589 26.36 0.73 -10.60
N ARG A 590 26.04 1.04 -11.85
CA ARG A 590 26.37 0.20 -13.02
C ARG A 590 27.85 -0.13 -13.17
N THR A 591 28.75 0.80 -12.79
CA THR A 591 30.21 0.62 -12.93
C THR A 591 30.78 -0.38 -11.93
N ASP A 592 30.09 -0.60 -10.81
CA ASP A 592 30.49 -1.56 -9.79
C ASP A 592 29.88 -2.94 -10.05
N LEU A 593 28.72 -3.00 -10.72
CA LEU A 593 28.04 -4.24 -11.09
C LEU A 593 28.65 -4.93 -12.32
N ALA A 594 29.33 -4.19 -13.19
CA ALA A 594 30.04 -4.75 -14.34
C ALA A 594 31.22 -3.88 -14.77
N ALA A 595 32.22 -4.48 -15.41
CA ALA A 595 33.40 -3.74 -15.88
C ALA A 595 33.03 -2.74 -16.98
N HIS A 596 33.33 -1.45 -16.76
CA HIS A 596 33.12 -0.38 -17.73
C HIS A 596 34.42 0.40 -17.99
N ARG A 597 34.51 1.06 -19.15
CA ARG A 597 35.50 2.10 -19.44
C ARG A 597 34.78 3.29 -20.06
N GLU A 598 35.00 4.48 -19.52
CA GLU A 598 34.34 5.73 -19.95
C GLU A 598 32.80 5.60 -19.99
N GLY A 599 32.24 4.87 -19.02
CA GLY A 599 30.79 4.64 -18.93
C GLY A 599 30.24 3.59 -19.91
N VAL A 600 31.09 2.93 -20.70
CA VAL A 600 30.70 1.88 -21.66
C VAL A 600 31.12 0.50 -21.14
N LEU A 601 30.21 -0.48 -21.18
CA LEU A 601 30.45 -1.85 -20.74
C LEU A 601 31.59 -2.48 -21.55
N CYS A 602 32.57 -3.08 -20.88
CA CYS A 602 33.74 -3.68 -21.51
C CYS A 602 33.36 -4.81 -22.47
N ARG A 603 34.24 -5.04 -23.46
CA ARG A 603 34.13 -6.04 -24.51
C ARG A 603 33.94 -7.44 -23.92
N TRP A 604 33.08 -8.23 -24.55
CA TRP A 604 32.93 -9.65 -24.27
C TRP A 604 33.49 -10.51 -25.41
N GLY A 605 34.20 -11.57 -25.04
CA GLY A 605 34.55 -12.68 -25.92
C GLY A 605 33.52 -13.79 -25.73
N VAL A 606 32.96 -14.32 -26.81
CA VAL A 606 31.91 -15.34 -26.76
C VAL A 606 32.25 -16.50 -27.67
N ARG A 607 32.00 -17.72 -27.20
CA ARG A 607 31.99 -18.92 -28.03
C ARG A 607 30.80 -19.79 -27.65
N VAL A 608 30.09 -20.26 -28.65
CA VAL A 608 28.98 -21.20 -28.50
C VAL A 608 29.33 -22.51 -29.19
N GLN A 609 29.12 -23.62 -28.49
CA GLN A 609 29.33 -24.96 -29.04
C GLN A 609 28.43 -25.97 -28.34
N ALA A 610 27.61 -26.69 -29.12
CA ALA A 610 26.75 -27.77 -28.63
C ALA A 610 25.84 -27.35 -27.44
N GLY A 611 25.24 -26.17 -27.49
CA GLY A 611 24.40 -25.64 -26.41
C GLY A 611 25.15 -25.00 -25.23
N TRP A 612 26.48 -25.07 -25.20
CA TRP A 612 27.31 -24.44 -24.17
C TRP A 612 27.86 -23.08 -24.61
N VAL A 613 27.85 -22.11 -23.69
CA VAL A 613 28.41 -20.77 -23.89
C VAL A 613 29.65 -20.60 -23.03
N LEU A 614 30.77 -20.24 -23.67
CA LEU A 614 31.95 -19.68 -23.02
C LEU A 614 31.88 -18.16 -23.15
N LEU A 615 31.80 -17.46 -22.02
CA LEU A 615 31.80 -16.01 -21.94
C LEU A 615 33.09 -15.54 -21.26
N ALA A 616 33.83 -14.65 -21.91
CA ALA A 616 34.99 -14.01 -21.34
C ALA A 616 34.82 -12.49 -21.33
N LYS A 617 35.21 -11.82 -20.24
CA LYS A 617 35.00 -10.38 -20.03
C LYS A 617 36.36 -9.65 -20.04
N SER A 618 36.53 -8.67 -20.92
CA SER A 618 37.74 -7.84 -20.97
C SER A 618 37.82 -6.91 -19.75
N ARG A 619 39.03 -6.47 -19.39
CA ARG A 619 39.24 -5.48 -18.31
C ARG A 619 38.93 -4.05 -18.71
N SER A 620 39.26 -3.69 -19.95
CA SER A 620 39.35 -2.28 -20.35
C SER A 620 39.12 -2.05 -21.84
N GLU A 621 39.00 -3.09 -22.66
CA GLU A 621 38.66 -2.90 -24.06
C GLU A 621 37.15 -2.74 -24.19
N VAL A 622 36.70 -1.88 -25.11
CA VAL A 622 35.27 -1.59 -25.34
C VAL A 622 34.83 -1.77 -26.79
N VAL A 623 35.75 -1.63 -27.77
CA VAL A 623 35.42 -1.68 -29.20
C VAL A 623 36.33 -2.69 -29.94
N PRO A 624 35.79 -3.66 -30.71
CA PRO A 624 34.36 -3.97 -30.81
C PRO A 624 33.79 -4.46 -29.46
N PRO A 625 32.46 -4.34 -29.22
CA PRO A 625 31.84 -4.76 -27.96
C PRO A 625 31.79 -6.29 -27.80
N LEU A 626 31.82 -7.01 -28.92
CA LEU A 626 31.77 -8.47 -28.98
C LEU A 626 32.83 -9.00 -29.93
N VAL A 627 33.49 -10.08 -29.53
CA VAL A 627 34.41 -10.86 -30.37
C VAL A 627 34.16 -12.34 -30.16
N ARG A 628 34.48 -13.14 -31.18
CA ARG A 628 34.43 -14.61 -31.07
C ARG A 628 35.71 -15.13 -30.42
N ILE A 629 35.57 -16.14 -29.56
CA ILE A 629 36.71 -16.90 -29.01
C ILE A 629 36.94 -18.16 -29.86
N ASP A 630 38.13 -18.27 -30.44
CA ASP A 630 38.47 -19.38 -31.35
C ASP A 630 38.99 -20.62 -30.63
N ASP A 631 39.71 -20.46 -29.53
CA ASP A 631 40.21 -21.55 -28.70
C ASP A 631 39.46 -21.59 -27.36
N PRO A 632 38.75 -22.68 -27.02
CA PRO A 632 38.04 -22.80 -25.74
C PRO A 632 38.96 -23.12 -24.55
N ASP A 633 40.26 -23.34 -24.76
CA ASP A 633 41.22 -23.66 -23.71
C ASP A 633 41.39 -22.48 -22.73
N ARG A 634 41.23 -22.77 -21.44
CA ARG A 634 41.20 -21.76 -20.38
C ARG A 634 42.52 -21.00 -20.28
N GLU A 635 43.65 -21.68 -20.44
CA GLU A 635 44.98 -21.07 -20.33
C GLU A 635 45.29 -20.20 -21.54
N VAL A 636 44.95 -20.67 -22.74
CA VAL A 636 45.08 -19.90 -23.99
C VAL A 636 44.23 -18.63 -23.93
N VAL A 637 42.97 -18.72 -23.51
CA VAL A 637 42.08 -17.55 -23.40
C VAL A 637 42.57 -16.59 -22.32
N ARG A 638 43.13 -17.08 -21.20
CA ARG A 638 43.75 -16.21 -20.18
C ARG A 638 44.98 -15.49 -20.73
N ALA A 639 45.86 -16.22 -21.42
CA ALA A 639 47.06 -15.66 -22.03
C ALA A 639 46.72 -14.59 -23.09
N ALA A 640 45.58 -14.74 -23.77
CA ALA A 640 45.02 -13.77 -24.71
C ALA A 640 44.36 -12.54 -24.04
N GLY A 641 44.57 -12.32 -22.73
CA GLY A 641 44.12 -11.10 -22.04
C GLY A 641 42.70 -11.16 -21.47
N TRP A 642 42.11 -12.34 -21.34
CA TRP A 642 40.76 -12.53 -20.78
C TRP A 642 40.81 -13.14 -19.37
N PRO A 643 40.87 -12.32 -18.31
CA PRO A 643 41.12 -12.80 -16.96
C PRO A 643 39.91 -13.50 -16.32
N ARG A 644 38.69 -13.12 -16.71
CA ARG A 644 37.43 -13.65 -16.18
C ARG A 644 36.69 -14.41 -17.27
N GLN A 645 36.41 -15.68 -17.01
CA GLN A 645 35.81 -16.61 -17.95
C GLN A 645 34.77 -17.46 -17.21
N GLU A 646 33.60 -17.63 -17.82
CA GLU A 646 32.47 -18.37 -17.28
C GLU A 646 31.96 -19.33 -18.38
N ARG A 647 31.63 -20.57 -18.00
CA ARG A 647 31.04 -21.57 -18.91
C ARG A 647 29.70 -22.02 -18.35
N PHE A 648 28.65 -21.96 -19.17
CA PHE A 648 27.29 -22.30 -18.76
C PHE A 648 26.46 -22.81 -19.95
N ALA A 649 25.39 -23.54 -19.66
CA ALA A 649 24.44 -23.96 -20.68
C ALA A 649 23.61 -22.76 -21.15
N LEU A 650 23.30 -22.71 -22.45
CA LEU A 650 22.48 -21.64 -23.02
C LEU A 650 21.14 -21.55 -22.27
N PRO A 651 20.75 -20.35 -21.78
CA PRO A 651 19.41 -20.15 -21.26
C PRO A 651 18.36 -20.41 -22.35
N THR A 652 17.34 -21.20 -22.06
CA THR A 652 16.26 -21.53 -23.02
C THR A 652 14.89 -21.25 -22.42
N GLY A 653 13.90 -20.93 -23.24
CA GLY A 653 12.53 -20.65 -22.81
C GLY A 653 12.18 -19.17 -22.70
N GLU A 654 10.97 -18.88 -22.24
CA GLU A 654 10.46 -17.52 -22.10
C GLU A 654 11.23 -16.73 -21.05
N LEU A 655 11.71 -15.54 -21.44
CA LEU A 655 12.47 -14.61 -20.59
C LEU A 655 13.72 -15.24 -19.92
N ALA A 656 14.21 -16.39 -20.39
CA ALA A 656 15.33 -17.10 -19.75
C ALA A 656 16.63 -16.29 -19.73
N ARG A 657 16.87 -15.45 -20.75
CA ARG A 657 18.00 -14.51 -20.75
C ARG A 657 17.91 -13.44 -19.67
N TRP A 658 16.70 -13.02 -19.30
CA TRP A 658 16.48 -12.08 -18.20
C TRP A 658 16.78 -12.72 -16.85
N ARG A 659 16.39 -13.99 -16.66
CA ARG A 659 16.79 -14.78 -15.49
C ARG A 659 18.31 -14.82 -15.36
N TRP A 660 18.99 -15.21 -16.44
CA TRP A 660 20.45 -15.28 -16.48
C TRP A 660 21.08 -13.92 -16.18
N ALA A 661 20.61 -12.84 -16.84
CA ALA A 661 21.14 -11.50 -16.65
C ALA A 661 20.95 -11.00 -15.21
N ARG A 662 19.78 -11.25 -14.63
CA ARG A 662 19.51 -10.94 -13.22
C ARG A 662 20.44 -11.67 -12.28
N THR A 663 20.68 -12.96 -12.49
CA THR A 663 21.63 -13.74 -11.67
C THR A 663 23.03 -13.13 -11.73
N GLN A 664 23.51 -12.75 -12.93
CA GLN A 664 24.83 -12.12 -13.08
C GLN A 664 24.96 -10.81 -12.31
N VAL A 665 23.96 -9.94 -12.38
CA VAL A 665 23.95 -8.65 -11.66
C VAL A 665 23.82 -8.88 -10.15
N ARG A 666 22.92 -9.79 -9.73
CA ARG A 666 22.68 -10.12 -8.33
C ARG A 666 23.93 -10.68 -7.66
N GLU A 667 24.69 -11.55 -8.32
CA GLU A 667 25.94 -12.09 -7.77
C GLU A 667 26.96 -10.99 -7.47
N GLN A 668 27.11 -10.01 -8.36
CA GLN A 668 28.02 -8.87 -8.11
C GLN A 668 27.49 -7.97 -6.99
N LEU A 669 26.17 -7.71 -6.96
CA LEU A 669 25.54 -6.95 -5.89
C LEU A 669 25.75 -7.61 -4.52
N VAL A 670 25.58 -8.93 -4.42
CA VAL A 670 25.81 -9.70 -3.19
C VAL A 670 27.27 -9.58 -2.73
N ASP A 671 28.26 -9.69 -3.63
CA ASP A 671 29.68 -9.50 -3.26
C ASP A 671 29.94 -8.08 -2.73
N LEU A 672 29.39 -7.05 -3.39
CA LEU A 672 29.52 -5.65 -2.94
C LEU A 672 28.90 -5.41 -1.56
N LEU A 673 27.73 -6.00 -1.31
CA LEU A 673 27.03 -5.91 -0.03
C LEU A 673 27.80 -6.65 1.06
N GLN A 674 28.21 -7.90 0.83
CA GLN A 674 28.94 -8.72 1.82
C GLN A 674 30.25 -8.06 2.24
N ARG A 675 30.93 -7.40 1.30
CA ARG A 675 32.18 -6.69 1.56
C ARG A 675 31.98 -5.24 2.01
N ARG A 676 30.74 -4.76 2.10
CA ARG A 676 30.38 -3.39 2.46
C ARG A 676 31.13 -2.35 1.62
N ARG A 677 31.10 -2.55 0.30
CA ARG A 677 31.87 -1.80 -0.71
C ARG A 677 31.06 -0.86 -1.58
N LEU A 678 29.73 -0.84 -1.44
CA LEU A 678 28.88 0.09 -2.19
C LEU A 678 29.39 1.54 -2.03
N PRO A 679 29.41 2.33 -3.13
CA PRO A 679 29.73 3.74 -3.10
C PRO A 679 28.95 4.53 -2.05
N THR A 680 29.63 5.45 -1.37
CA THR A 680 29.03 6.44 -0.45
C THR A 680 29.71 7.79 -0.69
N SER A 681 29.07 8.89 -0.29
CA SER A 681 29.69 10.20 -0.39
C SER A 681 30.93 10.29 0.51
N ARG A 682 31.91 11.12 0.12
CA ARG A 682 33.15 11.30 0.90
C ARG A 682 32.91 11.83 2.32
N ALA A 683 31.81 12.56 2.52
CA ALA A 683 31.41 13.09 3.83
C ALA A 683 30.79 12.01 4.74
N SER A 684 30.35 10.89 4.17
CA SER A 684 29.68 9.81 4.90
C SER A 684 30.60 9.16 5.93
N VAL A 685 30.05 8.89 7.11
CA VAL A 685 30.74 8.15 8.18
C VAL A 685 31.14 6.75 7.69
N LEU A 686 30.36 6.15 6.78
CA LEU A 686 30.65 4.82 6.22
C LEU A 686 31.94 4.82 5.38
N THR A 687 32.19 5.91 4.64
CA THR A 687 33.47 6.10 3.93
C THR A 687 34.62 6.23 4.93
N ARG A 688 34.45 7.02 6.00
CA ARG A 688 35.49 7.18 7.04
C ARG A 688 35.83 5.88 7.75
N GLU A 689 34.82 5.08 8.10
CA GLU A 689 35.02 3.73 8.67
C GLU A 689 35.83 2.81 7.75
N ARG A 690 35.51 2.79 6.44
CA ARG A 690 36.25 1.99 5.46
C ARG A 690 37.68 2.50 5.28
N MET A 691 37.88 3.82 5.18
CA MET A 691 39.21 4.42 5.10
C MET A 691 40.06 4.04 6.31
N TRP A 692 39.50 4.14 7.52
CA TRP A 692 40.19 3.81 8.76
C TRP A 692 40.57 2.32 8.86
N GLU A 693 39.65 1.41 8.52
CA GLU A 693 39.91 -0.04 8.51
C GLU A 693 41.05 -0.40 7.54
N LEU A 694 41.02 0.14 6.31
CA LEU A 694 42.06 -0.11 5.32
C LEU A 694 43.39 0.57 5.69
N ALA A 695 43.36 1.77 6.26
CA ALA A 695 44.55 2.46 6.75
C ALA A 695 45.23 1.68 7.89
N SER A 696 44.44 1.14 8.81
CA SER A 696 44.90 0.30 9.91
C SER A 696 45.51 -1.01 9.41
N PHE A 697 44.92 -1.60 8.36
CA PHE A 697 45.44 -2.78 7.68
C PHE A 697 46.80 -2.52 7.04
N VAL A 698 46.93 -1.43 6.26
CA VAL A 698 48.16 -1.07 5.53
C VAL A 698 49.31 -0.72 6.48
N THR A 699 48.99 -0.05 7.59
CA THR A 699 50.00 0.32 8.61
C THR A 699 50.33 -0.83 9.57
N ALA A 700 49.91 -2.07 9.25
CA ALA A 700 50.19 -3.31 9.98
C ALA A 700 49.81 -3.26 11.47
N GLY A 701 48.81 -2.44 11.83
CA GLY A 701 48.44 -2.21 13.23
C GLY A 701 49.57 -1.61 14.08
N ARG A 702 50.59 -0.96 13.50
CA ARG A 702 51.67 -0.28 14.26
C ARG A 702 51.15 0.79 15.21
N PHE A 703 49.90 1.22 15.04
CA PHE A 703 49.19 2.14 15.92
C PHE A 703 48.29 1.44 16.95
N GLY A 704 48.31 0.11 17.06
CA GLY A 704 47.40 -0.67 17.92
C GLY A 704 45.93 -0.60 17.46
N ARG A 705 45.07 -1.50 17.96
CA ARG A 705 43.60 -1.35 17.80
C ARG A 705 43.06 -0.08 18.49
N ASP A 706 43.86 0.52 19.37
CA ASP A 706 43.51 1.65 20.22
C ASP A 706 44.17 2.97 19.78
N GLY A 707 44.85 3.00 18.63
CA GLY A 707 45.41 4.25 18.08
C GLY A 707 44.33 5.25 17.70
N GLU A 708 44.54 6.53 18.03
CA GLU A 708 43.55 7.59 17.76
C GLU A 708 43.73 8.25 16.39
N GLN A 709 44.95 8.23 15.85
CA GLN A 709 45.33 9.01 14.67
C GLN A 709 46.39 8.30 13.81
N ILE A 710 46.27 8.42 12.49
CA ILE A 710 47.25 7.93 11.51
C ILE A 710 47.70 9.12 10.64
N ARG A 711 49.01 9.42 10.64
CA ARG A 711 49.57 10.45 9.75
C ARG A 711 49.45 10.01 8.29
N VAL A 712 48.85 10.86 7.46
CA VAL A 712 48.58 10.56 6.03
C VAL A 712 49.88 10.33 5.25
N GLU A 713 50.94 11.07 5.56
CA GLU A 713 52.27 10.87 4.98
C GLU A 713 52.81 9.45 5.22
N VAL A 714 52.67 8.95 6.45
CA VAL A 714 53.09 7.59 6.81
C VAL A 714 52.24 6.56 6.07
N LEU A 715 50.92 6.77 6.04
CA LEU A 715 50.00 5.89 5.33
C LEU A 715 50.30 5.81 3.83
N ARG A 716 50.55 6.94 3.15
CA ARG A 716 50.93 6.96 1.72
C ARG A 716 52.23 6.19 1.47
N ARG A 717 53.23 6.35 2.34
CA ARG A 717 54.50 5.62 2.26
C ARG A 717 54.31 4.11 2.40
N GLU A 718 53.50 3.66 3.35
CA GLU A 718 53.24 2.23 3.58
C GLU A 718 52.28 1.64 2.52
N LEU A 719 51.43 2.46 1.88
CA LEU A 719 50.54 2.03 0.78
C LEU A 719 51.29 1.82 -0.54
N ALA A 720 52.37 2.56 -0.80
CA ALA A 720 53.09 2.52 -2.07
C ALA A 720 53.56 1.11 -2.51
N PRO A 721 54.15 0.26 -1.64
CA PRO A 721 54.51 -1.12 -2.00
C PRO A 721 53.31 -2.00 -2.38
N TYR A 722 52.15 -1.78 -1.75
CA TYR A 722 50.92 -2.49 -2.12
C TYR A 722 50.45 -2.06 -3.52
N MET A 723 50.50 -0.75 -3.82
CA MET A 723 50.10 -0.23 -5.13
C MET A 723 51.01 -0.71 -6.27
N GLU A 724 52.31 -0.87 -6.03
CA GLU A 724 53.23 -1.47 -7.01
C GLU A 724 52.83 -2.91 -7.37
N ARG A 725 52.47 -3.73 -6.36
CA ARG A 725 51.95 -5.09 -6.57
C ARG A 725 50.61 -5.08 -7.28
N VAL A 726 49.71 -4.18 -6.90
CA VAL A 726 48.37 -4.04 -7.49
C VAL A 726 48.43 -3.63 -8.97
N ASN A 727 49.42 -2.81 -9.35
CA ASN A 727 49.61 -2.37 -10.72
C ASN A 727 50.32 -3.42 -11.60
N SER A 728 51.14 -4.29 -11.00
CA SER A 728 51.87 -5.35 -11.71
C SER A 728 51.15 -6.71 -11.74
N SER A 729 50.06 -6.88 -10.99
CA SER A 729 49.34 -8.15 -10.86
C SER A 729 47.97 -8.16 -11.57
N VAL A 730 47.53 -9.34 -11.99
CA VAL A 730 46.16 -9.58 -12.49
C VAL A 730 45.11 -9.30 -11.42
N MET A 731 45.32 -9.85 -10.23
CA MET A 731 44.59 -9.60 -9.01
C MET A 731 45.57 -9.80 -7.86
N PHE A 732 45.59 -8.87 -6.92
CA PHE A 732 46.35 -8.96 -5.69
C PHE A 732 45.36 -9.03 -4.52
N THR A 733 45.62 -9.91 -3.57
CA THR A 733 44.81 -10.07 -2.36
C THR A 733 45.75 -10.28 -1.19
N GLN A 734 45.48 -9.60 -0.10
CA GLN A 734 46.22 -9.72 1.15
C GLN A 734 45.22 -9.98 2.29
N GLN A 735 45.62 -10.81 3.24
CA GLN A 735 44.82 -11.11 4.42
C GLN A 735 45.66 -10.87 5.67
N TRP A 736 45.03 -10.31 6.71
CA TRP A 736 45.64 -10.02 8.00
C TRP A 736 44.57 -10.05 9.11
N THR A 737 44.77 -10.86 10.16
CA THR A 737 43.90 -10.93 11.35
C THR A 737 42.39 -10.91 11.06
N GLY A 738 41.91 -11.75 10.14
CA GLY A 738 40.48 -11.84 9.78
C GLY A 738 39.99 -10.79 8.77
N LEU A 739 40.79 -9.77 8.46
CA LEU A 739 40.52 -8.78 7.41
C LEU A 739 41.16 -9.22 6.09
N ARG A 740 40.41 -9.09 4.99
CA ARG A 740 40.87 -9.37 3.62
C ARG A 740 40.72 -8.13 2.76
N ALA A 741 41.83 -7.65 2.20
CA ALA A 741 41.85 -6.54 1.25
C ALA A 741 42.35 -7.03 -0.11
N ASP A 742 41.74 -6.55 -1.19
CA ASP A 742 42.18 -6.86 -2.56
C ASP A 742 42.54 -5.61 -3.37
N SER A 743 42.96 -5.80 -4.61
CA SER A 743 43.31 -4.73 -5.54
C SER A 743 42.28 -3.60 -5.63
N THR A 744 40.99 -3.89 -5.47
CA THR A 744 39.95 -2.85 -5.51
C THR A 744 39.97 -1.99 -4.25
N ASP A 745 40.22 -2.56 -3.07
CA ASP A 745 40.33 -1.80 -1.82
C ASP A 745 41.56 -0.90 -1.81
N PHE A 746 42.71 -1.41 -2.26
CA PHE A 746 43.94 -0.60 -2.29
C PHE A 746 43.82 0.57 -3.27
N ARG A 747 43.24 0.36 -4.47
CA ARG A 747 42.97 1.44 -5.44
C ARG A 747 41.98 2.45 -4.88
N TRP A 748 40.92 1.97 -4.23
CA TRP A 748 39.93 2.84 -3.59
C TRP A 748 40.56 3.71 -2.49
N LEU A 749 41.39 3.12 -1.62
CA LEU A 749 42.09 3.86 -0.56
C LEU A 749 43.05 4.90 -1.15
N ASP A 750 43.86 4.52 -2.16
CA ASP A 750 44.77 5.43 -2.86
C ASP A 750 44.02 6.62 -3.48
N GLU A 751 42.86 6.37 -4.10
CA GLU A 751 42.00 7.42 -4.64
C GLU A 751 41.47 8.36 -3.54
N GLN A 752 40.95 7.82 -2.43
CA GLN A 752 40.48 8.66 -1.33
C GLN A 752 41.61 9.53 -0.77
N LEU A 753 42.81 8.97 -0.60
CA LEU A 753 43.97 9.68 -0.06
C LEU A 753 44.51 10.76 -1.00
N ARG A 754 44.35 10.64 -2.32
CA ARG A 754 44.72 11.72 -3.26
C ARG A 754 43.85 12.94 -3.11
N SER A 755 42.57 12.75 -2.78
CA SER A 755 41.62 13.83 -2.55
C SER A 755 41.50 14.28 -1.09
N PHE A 756 42.27 13.67 -0.17
CA PHE A 756 42.20 13.99 1.25
C PHE A 756 43.06 15.23 1.56
N GLU A 757 42.43 16.28 2.09
CA GLU A 757 43.07 17.58 2.36
C GLU A 757 43.77 17.66 3.73
N GLY A 758 43.50 16.71 4.65
CA GLY A 758 44.11 16.70 5.99
C GLY A 758 45.47 16.00 6.08
N ASP A 759 46.23 16.32 7.13
CA ASP A 759 47.53 15.67 7.40
C ASP A 759 47.41 14.40 8.26
N VAL A 760 46.27 14.24 8.92
CA VAL A 760 45.99 13.16 9.87
C VAL A 760 44.62 12.58 9.57
N LEU A 761 44.55 11.25 9.50
CA LEU A 761 43.30 10.50 9.53
C LEU A 761 42.96 10.22 10.99
N GLU A 762 41.78 10.65 11.43
CA GLU A 762 41.28 10.41 12.79
C GLU A 762 40.45 9.14 12.86
N ARG A 763 40.48 8.47 14.02
CA ARG A 763 39.62 7.32 14.30
C ARG A 763 38.14 7.77 14.26
N PRO A 764 37.26 7.09 13.51
CA PRO A 764 35.85 7.49 13.39
C PRO A 764 35.06 7.43 14.71
N TRP A 765 35.52 6.61 15.66
CA TRP A 765 34.85 6.33 16.94
C TRP A 765 35.82 6.47 18.10
N PRO A 766 35.37 6.93 19.29
CA PRO A 766 36.24 7.12 20.43
C PRO A 766 36.89 5.81 20.89
N ALA A 767 38.09 5.90 21.46
CA ALA A 767 38.78 4.78 22.10
C ALA A 767 38.14 4.43 23.45
N PRO A 768 38.39 3.22 24.00
CA PRO A 768 37.89 2.85 25.32
C PRO A 768 38.44 3.76 26.43
N ASP A 769 37.58 4.21 27.36
CA ASP A 769 37.92 5.13 28.44
C ASP A 769 38.28 4.44 29.76
N LEU A 770 38.19 3.11 29.83
CA LEU A 770 38.61 2.29 30.98
C LEU A 770 39.86 1.44 30.67
N PRO A 771 40.69 1.14 31.69
CA PRO A 771 41.91 0.36 31.54
C PRO A 771 41.70 -1.06 30.97
N GLU A 772 42.73 -1.59 30.31
CA GLU A 772 42.74 -2.93 29.66
C GLU A 772 42.56 -4.13 30.60
N ILE A 773 42.46 -3.89 31.92
CA ILE A 773 42.40 -4.91 32.98
C ILE A 773 41.07 -5.71 32.89
N PHE A 774 40.05 -5.18 32.22
CA PHE A 774 38.78 -5.85 31.91
C PHE A 774 38.91 -6.80 30.70
N ARG A 775 39.68 -7.89 30.84
CA ARG A 775 40.04 -8.81 29.74
C ARG A 775 38.91 -9.67 29.14
N ARG A 776 37.67 -9.61 29.65
CA ARG A 776 36.61 -10.57 29.26
C ARG A 776 35.58 -10.05 28.24
N SER A 777 35.39 -8.73 28.07
CA SER A 777 34.48 -8.16 27.04
C SER A 777 34.90 -6.74 26.64
N TYR A 778 34.94 -6.44 25.33
CA TYR A 778 35.36 -5.12 24.81
C TYR A 778 34.41 -3.99 25.23
N ALA A 779 33.12 -4.29 25.44
CA ALA A 779 32.13 -3.31 25.93
C ALA A 779 32.40 -2.85 27.38
N LEU A 780 33.04 -3.70 28.21
CA LEU A 780 33.39 -3.35 29.59
C LEU A 780 34.60 -2.42 29.69
N ARG A 781 35.28 -2.14 28.57
CA ARG A 781 36.32 -1.12 28.49
C ARG A 781 35.75 0.30 28.34
N TYR A 782 34.43 0.46 28.30
CA TYR A 782 33.75 1.74 28.24
C TYR A 782 32.96 2.01 29.54
N THR A 783 32.96 3.24 30.05
CA THR A 783 32.00 3.69 31.07
C THR A 783 30.57 3.64 30.51
N PRO A 784 29.52 3.50 31.35
CA PRO A 784 28.14 3.49 30.87
C PRO A 784 27.80 4.71 29.99
N GLN A 785 28.24 5.91 30.38
CA GLN A 785 28.00 7.13 29.61
C GLN A 785 28.76 7.11 28.27
N ALA A 786 29.99 6.59 28.23
CA ALA A 786 30.74 6.43 26.98
C ALA A 786 30.10 5.39 26.06
N THR A 787 29.59 4.28 26.60
CA THR A 787 28.81 3.28 25.84
C THR A 787 27.58 3.92 25.21
N ALA A 788 26.81 4.71 25.98
CA ALA A 788 25.62 5.39 25.49
C ALA A 788 25.95 6.30 24.29
N ARG A 789 26.93 7.19 24.46
CA ARG A 789 27.36 8.15 23.42
C ARG A 789 27.88 7.44 22.18
N PHE A 790 28.65 6.37 22.35
CA PHE A 790 29.14 5.54 21.25
C PHE A 790 27.97 4.95 20.46
N VAL A 791 27.03 4.31 21.14
CA VAL A 791 25.88 3.64 20.50
C VAL A 791 24.98 4.65 19.77
N ALA A 792 24.63 5.77 20.39
CA ALA A 792 23.81 6.79 19.71
C ALA A 792 24.52 7.33 18.48
N GLY A 793 25.80 7.70 18.61
CA GLY A 793 26.57 8.19 17.47
C GLY A 793 26.65 7.18 16.33
N VAL A 794 26.80 5.88 16.65
CA VAL A 794 26.80 4.80 15.66
C VAL A 794 25.46 4.67 14.95
N LEU A 795 24.34 4.68 15.68
CA LEU A 795 23.01 4.52 15.08
C LEU A 795 22.59 5.75 14.26
N GLU A 796 22.91 6.95 14.74
CA GLU A 796 22.73 8.21 14.01
C GLU A 796 23.51 8.16 12.69
N ALA A 797 24.81 7.91 12.77
CA ALA A 797 25.67 7.79 11.58
C ALA A 797 25.27 6.63 10.66
N ALA A 798 24.72 5.54 11.19
CA ALA A 798 24.25 4.42 10.39
C ALA A 798 23.01 4.80 9.57
N LEU A 799 22.06 5.55 10.13
CA LEU A 799 20.87 5.99 9.41
C LEU A 799 21.19 7.09 8.40
N GLU A 800 22.05 8.03 8.75
CA GLU A 800 22.58 9.02 7.79
C GLU A 800 23.35 8.32 6.66
N GLY A 801 24.21 7.36 7.01
CA GLY A 801 24.96 6.54 6.06
C GLY A 801 24.08 5.64 5.20
N TYR A 802 22.99 5.10 5.76
CA TYR A 802 21.99 4.34 5.02
C TYR A 802 21.31 5.22 3.96
N ARG A 803 20.92 6.45 4.32
CA ARG A 803 20.35 7.40 3.36
C ARG A 803 21.30 7.65 2.20
N ASP A 804 22.56 7.94 2.51
CA ASP A 804 23.61 8.17 1.53
C ASP A 804 23.85 6.93 0.64
N LEU A 805 23.85 5.72 1.21
CA LEU A 805 23.90 4.46 0.45
C LEU A 805 22.73 4.35 -0.53
N VAL A 806 21.51 4.62 -0.08
CA VAL A 806 20.33 4.52 -0.93
C VAL A 806 20.35 5.58 -2.03
N GLU A 807 20.61 6.85 -1.70
CA GLU A 807 20.64 7.94 -2.68
C GLU A 807 21.75 7.74 -3.72
N ALA A 808 22.94 7.29 -3.30
CA ALA A 808 24.07 7.08 -4.20
C ALA A 808 23.93 5.85 -5.11
N ASN A 809 23.26 4.79 -4.67
CA ASN A 809 23.27 3.49 -5.37
C ASN A 809 21.90 3.02 -5.86
N PHE A 810 20.84 3.43 -5.17
CA PHE A 810 19.46 2.96 -5.39
C PHE A 810 18.48 4.13 -5.49
N GLY A 811 18.97 5.34 -5.82
CA GLY A 811 18.17 6.56 -5.90
C GLY A 811 16.83 6.38 -6.62
N PRO A 812 16.79 5.73 -7.81
CA PRO A 812 15.54 5.41 -8.47
C PRO A 812 14.60 4.63 -7.54
N CYS A 813 15.05 3.56 -6.87
CA CYS A 813 14.23 2.66 -6.05
C CYS A 813 14.00 3.13 -4.60
N ALA A 814 14.53 4.29 -4.20
CA ALA A 814 14.60 4.72 -2.80
C ALA A 814 13.21 4.76 -2.11
N SER A 815 12.20 5.25 -2.84
CA SER A 815 10.85 5.37 -2.31
C SER A 815 10.14 4.02 -2.10
N SER A 816 10.72 2.89 -2.50
CA SER A 816 10.20 1.55 -2.23
C SER A 816 10.88 0.86 -1.03
N LEU A 817 11.95 1.44 -0.47
CA LEU A 817 12.70 0.85 0.64
C LEU A 817 12.10 1.28 1.99
N ALA A 818 11.81 0.33 2.87
CA ALA A 818 11.05 0.59 4.09
C ALA A 818 11.81 1.48 5.07
N THR A 819 13.11 1.23 5.27
CA THR A 819 13.95 2.04 6.17
C THR A 819 14.11 3.47 5.64
N TYR A 820 14.27 3.63 4.32
CA TYR A 820 14.38 4.95 3.69
C TYR A 820 13.11 5.81 3.90
N ARG A 821 11.93 5.18 3.85
CA ARG A 821 10.64 5.84 4.12
C ARG A 821 10.49 6.36 5.56
N LEU A 822 11.33 5.92 6.51
CA LEU A 822 11.28 6.38 7.90
C LEU A 822 12.02 7.69 8.11
N LEU A 823 12.79 8.16 7.14
CA LEU A 823 13.59 9.37 7.28
C LEU A 823 12.75 10.63 6.99
N PRO A 824 12.88 11.72 7.79
CA PRO A 824 13.68 11.83 9.01
C PRO A 824 13.13 10.96 10.15
N ALA A 825 14.02 10.37 10.96
CA ALA A 825 13.68 9.31 11.92
C ALA A 825 14.06 9.65 13.36
N ARG A 826 13.32 9.09 14.32
CA ARG A 826 13.65 9.03 15.74
C ARG A 826 14.08 7.61 16.10
N VAL A 827 15.14 7.47 16.86
CA VAL A 827 15.64 6.18 17.34
C VAL A 827 15.64 6.15 18.86
N ASP A 828 14.78 5.34 19.43
CA ASP A 828 14.77 5.09 20.86
C ASP A 828 15.61 3.84 21.15
N VAL A 829 16.52 3.91 22.13
CA VAL A 829 17.57 2.90 22.35
C VAL A 829 17.69 2.50 23.81
N LEU A 830 17.65 1.20 24.10
CA LEU A 830 17.93 0.60 25.40
C LEU A 830 19.27 -0.14 25.35
N VAL A 831 20.19 0.26 26.22
CA VAL A 831 21.47 -0.41 26.40
C VAL A 831 21.44 -1.26 27.66
N GLU A 832 21.52 -2.59 27.51
CA GLU A 832 21.55 -3.53 28.63
C GLU A 832 22.98 -3.97 28.91
N ARG A 833 23.53 -3.64 30.09
CA ARG A 833 24.83 -4.12 30.56
C ARG A 833 24.62 -5.18 31.63
N PHE A 834 25.13 -6.39 31.43
CA PHE A 834 25.11 -7.44 32.43
C PHE A 834 26.36 -7.34 33.34
N GLU A 835 26.15 -7.26 34.65
CA GLU A 835 27.21 -7.41 35.66
C GLU A 835 27.20 -8.86 36.18
N GLY A 836 28.14 -9.70 35.73
CA GLY A 836 28.23 -11.09 36.20
C GLY A 836 29.34 -11.93 35.53
N GLU A 837 29.63 -13.11 36.10
CA GLU A 837 30.67 -14.05 35.64
C GLU A 837 30.32 -14.83 34.35
N ARG A 838 29.07 -14.76 33.86
CA ARG A 838 28.63 -15.41 32.62
C ARG A 838 28.89 -14.50 31.41
N GLU A 839 29.38 -15.10 30.31
CA GLU A 839 29.81 -14.49 29.04
C GLU A 839 28.71 -13.77 28.23
N SER A 840 27.89 -12.90 28.80
CA SER A 840 27.00 -12.05 27.99
C SER A 840 27.65 -10.69 27.78
N ALA A 841 28.20 -10.47 26.58
CA ALA A 841 28.35 -9.12 26.05
C ALA A 841 26.99 -8.42 26.17
N GLY A 842 26.95 -7.18 26.65
CA GLY A 842 25.69 -6.46 26.81
C GLY A 842 24.84 -6.44 25.52
N GLY A 843 23.53 -6.25 25.68
CA GLY A 843 22.57 -6.19 24.58
C GLY A 843 22.22 -4.76 24.22
N LEU A 844 21.85 -4.56 22.96
CA LEU A 844 21.28 -3.34 22.42
C LEU A 844 19.88 -3.67 21.90
N GLN A 845 18.88 -2.96 22.37
CA GLN A 845 17.53 -2.97 21.79
C GLN A 845 17.24 -1.57 21.26
N TYR A 846 16.73 -1.46 20.05
CA TYR A 846 16.42 -0.17 19.45
C TYR A 846 15.10 -0.20 18.68
N LEU A 847 14.48 0.97 18.56
CA LEU A 847 13.25 1.22 17.83
C LEU A 847 13.40 2.47 16.97
N ILE A 848 13.25 2.34 15.66
CA ILE A 848 13.32 3.45 14.69
C ILE A 848 11.90 3.80 14.27
N THR A 849 11.48 5.03 14.49
CA THR A 849 10.15 5.55 14.14
C THR A 849 10.29 6.77 13.22
N PRO A 850 9.30 7.07 12.35
CA PRO A 850 9.32 8.30 11.58
C PRO A 850 9.15 9.53 12.49
N HIS A 851 9.93 10.57 12.24
CA HIS A 851 9.93 11.83 12.99
C HIS A 851 9.28 12.95 12.16
N ASP A 852 8.44 13.79 12.78
CA ASP A 852 7.83 14.94 12.11
C ASP A 852 8.90 16.03 11.83
N ALA A 853 9.07 16.36 10.55
CA ALA A 853 10.07 17.31 10.05
C ALA A 853 9.83 18.74 10.58
N ALA A 854 8.60 19.09 10.97
CA ALA A 854 8.27 20.41 11.51
C ALA A 854 8.83 20.64 12.92
N SER A 855 8.99 19.56 13.71
CA SER A 855 9.50 19.60 15.09
C SER A 855 11.01 19.35 15.21
N ALA A 856 11.65 18.75 14.20
CA ALA A 856 13.00 18.20 14.30
C ALA A 856 14.16 19.22 14.15
N GLY A 857 13.88 20.50 13.91
CA GLY A 857 14.93 21.53 13.79
C GLY A 857 16.12 21.10 12.92
N TRP A 858 15.92 20.91 11.62
CA TRP A 858 16.96 20.50 10.64
C TRP A 858 17.70 19.16 10.88
N ARG A 859 17.52 18.44 12.00
CA ARG A 859 18.18 17.14 12.22
C ARG A 859 17.45 16.01 11.51
N LEU A 860 18.21 15.18 10.78
CA LEU A 860 17.68 14.05 10.03
C LEU A 860 17.34 12.85 10.93
N VAL A 861 18.12 12.67 11.99
CA VAL A 861 17.98 11.58 12.95
C VAL A 861 18.05 12.16 14.36
N GLU A 862 17.12 11.76 15.23
CA GLU A 862 17.18 12.03 16.66
C GLU A 862 17.32 10.71 17.42
N VAL A 863 18.23 10.63 18.40
CA VAL A 863 18.43 9.42 19.20
C VAL A 863 18.14 9.69 20.67
N GLU A 864 17.21 8.93 21.26
CA GLU A 864 16.92 8.94 22.70
C GLU A 864 17.44 7.65 23.34
N LEU A 865 18.23 7.78 24.41
CA LEU A 865 18.95 6.68 25.04
C LEU A 865 18.49 6.45 26.48
N CYS A 866 18.31 5.18 26.84
CA CYS A 866 18.14 4.73 28.22
C CYS A 866 19.25 3.73 28.60
N LEU A 867 19.89 3.94 29.76
CA LEU A 867 21.00 3.10 30.25
C LEU A 867 20.58 2.03 31.25
N SER A 868 19.33 2.07 31.71
CA SER A 868 18.75 1.03 32.54
C SER A 868 17.28 0.82 32.23
N GLN A 869 16.78 -0.36 32.61
CA GLN A 869 15.36 -0.65 32.54
C GLN A 869 14.51 0.26 33.47
N GLU A 870 15.09 0.79 34.54
CA GLU A 870 14.42 1.75 35.44
C GLU A 870 14.28 3.13 34.81
N GLU A 871 15.33 3.63 34.14
CA GLU A 871 15.27 4.86 33.34
C GLU A 871 14.27 4.73 32.20
N ALA A 872 14.28 3.57 31.53
CA ALA A 872 13.34 3.28 30.45
C ALA A 872 11.90 3.09 30.96
N ALA A 873 11.68 2.66 32.21
CA ALA A 873 10.35 2.52 32.82
C ALA A 873 9.67 3.86 33.11
N GLY A 874 10.45 4.93 33.25
CA GLY A 874 9.96 6.31 33.32
C GLY A 874 9.58 6.91 31.97
N SER A 875 10.04 6.31 30.86
CA SER A 875 9.65 6.69 29.50
C SER A 875 8.62 5.69 28.93
N GLY A 876 7.87 6.09 27.91
CA GLY A 876 6.94 5.16 27.22
C GLY A 876 7.62 3.96 26.54
N PHE A 877 8.95 3.91 26.59
CA PHE A 877 9.83 3.03 25.83
C PHE A 877 10.10 1.67 26.50
N ALA A 878 10.32 1.57 27.83
CA ALA A 878 10.44 0.24 28.47
C ALA A 878 9.13 -0.54 28.45
N ALA A 879 7.98 0.14 28.52
CA ALA A 879 6.68 -0.51 28.46
C ALA A 879 6.46 -1.25 27.12
N MET A 880 7.14 -0.83 26.04
CA MET A 880 7.09 -1.49 24.74
C MET A 880 7.89 -2.81 24.71
N PHE A 881 9.05 -2.87 25.38
CA PHE A 881 9.94 -4.05 25.35
C PHE A 881 9.78 -5.02 26.53
N GLN A 882 9.48 -4.57 27.75
CA GLN A 882 9.46 -5.41 28.96
C GLN A 882 8.31 -6.42 29.05
N ARG A 883 7.26 -6.29 28.22
CA ARG A 883 6.06 -7.13 28.33
C ARG A 883 5.78 -8.04 27.15
N GLY A 884 6.42 -7.90 25.99
CA GLY A 884 5.99 -8.61 24.77
C GLY A 884 4.47 -8.46 24.50
N VAL A 885 3.93 -7.29 24.91
CA VAL A 885 2.50 -6.92 24.87
C VAL A 885 2.35 -5.41 24.57
N GLY A 886 3.45 -4.67 24.40
CA GLY A 886 3.44 -3.23 24.10
C GLY A 886 3.54 -2.98 22.59
N ARG A 887 2.56 -2.28 22.00
CA ARG A 887 2.49 -2.01 20.55
C ARG A 887 3.70 -1.18 20.07
N ILE A 888 4.57 -1.79 19.27
CA ILE A 888 5.57 -1.08 18.45
C ILE A 888 4.81 -0.14 17.49
N PRO A 889 5.21 1.13 17.30
CA PRO A 889 4.47 2.05 16.42
C PRO A 889 4.54 1.69 14.91
N PRO A 890 3.52 2.04 14.12
CA PRO A 890 3.47 1.90 12.65
C PRO A 890 4.67 2.37 11.88
N GLY A 891 5.16 1.49 11.01
CA GLY A 891 6.29 1.68 10.15
C GLY A 891 7.61 1.52 10.87
N SER A 892 7.61 1.19 12.16
CA SER A 892 8.85 1.22 12.92
C SER A 892 9.68 -0.03 12.72
N ILE A 893 10.99 0.13 12.81
CA ILE A 893 11.94 -0.98 12.80
C ILE A 893 12.41 -1.17 14.23
N SER A 894 12.07 -2.30 14.83
CA SER A 894 12.61 -2.73 16.12
C SER A 894 13.55 -3.91 15.93
N ASP A 895 14.68 -3.92 16.62
CA ASP A 895 15.60 -5.06 16.59
C ASP A 895 16.42 -5.15 17.87
N THR A 896 17.01 -6.31 18.08
CA THR A 896 17.94 -6.59 19.18
C THR A 896 19.27 -7.06 18.59
N SER A 897 20.37 -6.51 19.10
CA SER A 897 21.73 -6.82 18.64
C SER A 897 22.74 -6.77 19.78
N ASP A 898 23.92 -7.37 19.57
CA ASP A 898 25.04 -7.20 20.50
C ASP A 898 25.61 -5.79 20.44
N LEU A 899 26.25 -5.35 21.53
CA LEU A 899 26.91 -4.05 21.57
C LEU A 899 28.03 -3.94 20.50
N PRO A 900 27.98 -2.94 19.60
CA PRO A 900 28.81 -2.89 18.40
C PRO A 900 30.25 -2.43 18.65
N MET A 901 30.69 -2.20 19.91
CA MET A 901 32.00 -1.63 20.20
C MET A 901 33.19 -2.46 19.68
N HIS A 902 32.98 -3.76 19.47
CA HIS A 902 34.00 -4.67 18.97
C HIS A 902 34.07 -4.72 17.43
N TRP A 903 33.11 -4.11 16.73
CA TRP A 903 33.06 -4.08 15.27
C TRP A 903 34.06 -3.07 14.73
N SER A 904 34.73 -3.42 13.62
CA SER A 904 35.66 -2.49 12.93
C SER A 904 34.92 -1.35 12.24
N ARG A 905 33.69 -1.61 11.78
CA ARG A 905 32.82 -0.69 11.03
C ARG A 905 31.39 -0.75 11.58
N PRO A 906 31.14 -0.25 12.81
CA PRO A 906 29.87 -0.40 13.49
C PRO A 906 28.69 0.26 12.75
N ALA A 907 28.84 1.50 12.27
CA ALA A 907 27.76 2.17 11.54
C ALA A 907 27.49 1.51 10.18
N SER A 908 28.55 1.09 9.47
CA SER A 908 28.40 0.30 8.24
C SER A 908 27.67 -1.02 8.50
N GLY A 909 27.86 -1.63 9.67
CA GLY A 909 27.18 -2.87 10.05
C GLY A 909 25.67 -2.74 10.03
N TYR A 910 25.13 -1.75 10.74
CA TYR A 910 23.69 -1.49 10.78
C TYR A 910 23.15 -1.03 9.43
N ALA A 911 23.82 -0.07 8.78
CA ALA A 911 23.36 0.48 7.50
C ALA A 911 23.22 -0.59 6.41
N TYR A 912 24.21 -1.49 6.26
CA TYR A 912 24.13 -2.57 5.28
C TYR A 912 23.11 -3.64 5.67
N ARG A 913 22.91 -3.93 6.97
CA ARG A 913 21.88 -4.87 7.43
C ARG A 913 20.49 -4.39 7.02
N TRP A 914 20.14 -3.15 7.34
CA TRP A 914 18.85 -2.56 6.94
C TRP A 914 18.68 -2.50 5.42
N LEU A 915 19.75 -2.19 4.68
CA LEU A 915 19.71 -2.19 3.22
C LEU A 915 19.45 -3.59 2.65
N VAL A 916 20.11 -4.62 3.15
CA VAL A 916 19.87 -6.00 2.73
C VAL A 916 18.42 -6.41 2.99
N ASP A 917 17.88 -6.09 4.16
CA ASP A 917 16.49 -6.39 4.50
C ASP A 917 15.50 -5.71 3.54
N ASP A 918 15.75 -4.45 3.19
CA ASP A 918 14.92 -3.73 2.22
C ASP A 918 15.06 -4.30 0.80
N LEU A 919 16.27 -4.65 0.37
CA LEU A 919 16.52 -5.24 -0.96
C LEU A 919 15.87 -6.63 -1.13
N VAL A 920 15.76 -7.41 -0.05
CA VAL A 920 14.99 -8.66 -0.03
C VAL A 920 13.49 -8.39 -0.18
N LYS A 921 12.95 -7.42 0.57
CA LYS A 921 11.53 -7.06 0.50
C LYS A 921 11.09 -6.59 -0.89
N VAL A 922 11.96 -5.92 -1.63
CA VAL A 922 11.68 -5.48 -3.02
C VAL A 922 12.06 -6.52 -4.08
N GLY A 923 12.50 -7.72 -3.70
CA GLY A 923 12.79 -8.83 -4.62
C GLY A 923 14.08 -8.67 -5.44
N LEU A 924 15.00 -7.79 -5.03
CA LEU A 924 16.32 -7.67 -5.64
C LEU A 924 17.28 -8.76 -5.13
N LEU A 925 17.12 -9.16 -3.86
CA LEU A 925 17.87 -10.24 -3.22
C LEU A 925 16.94 -11.38 -2.78
N GLU A 926 17.52 -12.58 -2.63
CA GLU A 926 16.82 -13.73 -2.06
C GLU A 926 17.08 -13.82 -0.54
N PRO A 927 16.12 -14.31 0.27
CA PRO A 927 16.31 -14.47 1.71
C PRO A 927 17.52 -15.34 2.09
N LEU A 928 17.86 -16.34 1.26
CA LEU A 928 19.03 -17.19 1.50
C LEU A 928 20.36 -16.45 1.33
N SER A 929 20.39 -15.37 0.54
CA SER A 929 21.57 -14.50 0.39
C SER A 929 21.90 -13.75 1.68
N VAL A 930 20.96 -13.65 2.62
CA VAL A 930 21.09 -12.93 3.91
C VAL A 930 21.89 -13.73 4.96
N ARG A 931 21.93 -15.07 4.85
CA ARG A 931 22.58 -15.94 5.86
C ARG A 931 24.09 -15.68 6.04
N PHE A 932 24.71 -14.93 5.14
CA PHE A 932 26.13 -14.59 5.17
C PHE A 932 26.42 -13.20 5.78
N PHE A 933 25.40 -12.48 6.26
CA PHE A 933 25.53 -11.13 6.82
C PHE A 933 25.50 -11.04 8.35
N ASN A 934 25.21 -12.16 9.02
CA ASN A 934 25.20 -12.27 10.49
C ASN A 934 26.59 -12.55 11.06
#